data_AF-A0A534WYT3-F1
#
_entry.id   AF-A0A534WYT3-F1
#
_cell.length_a   1.000
_cell.length_b   1.000
_cell.length_c   1.000
_cell.angle_alpha   90.00
_cell.angle_beta   90.00
_cell.angle_gamma   90.00
#
_symmetry.space_group_name_H-M   'P 1'
#
loop_
_entity.id
_entity.type
_entity.pdbx_description
1 polymer ?
#
loop_
_entity_poly.entity_id
_entity_poly.type
_entity_poly.pdbx_seq_one_letter_code
_entity_poly.pdbx_strand_id
1 'polypeptide(L)'
;MKRTLPALLAAALAGALLGAPAGAQVLPPPPPSLKTVPVPEPSNLARFVRNRPAAIALGKALFWDMQVGSDGIQACASCHFHSGADNRTKNQLNPGTAHGATTFEVAGPNHTLAETDFPFHRLGDPASRFSPVLFDSDDVVSSQGVFRKKFADIVPGRAQEMCSSVPDPIWSVGGTNVRRVAPRNTPSVINAIFNFRNLWNGRGNAVFNGVSTFGPRDAAARVLEVQPDGSVLAVPVAIDHGSVASVAVGPPLSADLMSCAGRTWPKIGKKLLGLTPLGRQVVDPHDSVLGPLATSARTPGAPGLRVSYTTLIQDAFQPPYWKSPKVVTFPLGVLSIADPTGTPLTTDQFTVMEANFSLFFGLAVQLYQATLVSDDSPFDRFMDGGGEGGATTNALTPEQKLGLAVFTNVGLNPLVGAGGCIGCHAGAEFTVASTNRIGLVEPPDPLAPPPVAEGVIEHMAMAVQGALRALVFATHPAALEPGTLPLDFEPRGELIELRQGTAPDAPVAFSGVLPGVPGSCEVALLPLVLAPNPALALGPQPFATAALTVAPDCTALFEVAIRVAPPGDYPVAVGGLPRGVITVVPDAFYDAGFYNIGVRPTAEDLGVGGEAPVGEPLAFARRLQLGLPTPEIVGLAGADAVIGPTDPLAVEGALKTPSLRNVELTAPYFHNGGLATLEQVLEFYNRGGDFHELNLPTLDAAILVLGLTAEERAAVVAFLHALTDDRVRFEQAPFDHPQLFVPNGHPGDEGSVTDTGTGAATDALVEVAAVDAAGGCVGIDGQPRGCDDHNPCTTDSCQPGVGCVNVPNPLSCDDGNPCTDDSCDPVSGCAHNANTRTCSDGNACTAGDRCRASVCVGTPIGCDDGNPCTEDSCDAVLGCVHTPNTRLCNDGNACTTGDRCAAGTCQGGPPLDCDDGNGCTDDLCDPVTACAHVPNTRACDDGDPRTVLDHCEAGLCVPGPLGCPAAPVDGCRVSLEPQNSPLMLKKGIADARNRLTWRWQNGQATRKADFGDPAVDGGTNYALCVYDEEQGVPRLVMSRGLPAGGTCGGVACWREVGTGFSYRDRAATHAPGLMTVTLRAGPDGLSMISVVGRGGGLEMLSPLHQDPAVEVQLIGDGVCWQSDYRPPALANGGGTFRDIGEGGGG
;
A
#
# COMPACT_ATOMS: atom_id res chain seq x y z
N MET A 1 -2.20 47.38 47.15
CA MET A 1 -0.73 47.27 47.20
C MET A 1 -0.24 47.27 45.75
N LYS A 2 0.18 48.43 45.21
CA LYS A 2 1.60 48.81 44.90
C LYS A 2 2.21 47.87 43.83
N ARG A 3 2.53 48.23 42.57
CA ARG A 3 3.24 49.38 41.93
C ARG A 3 3.01 49.30 40.38
N THR A 4 2.69 50.33 39.57
CA THR A 4 3.52 51.41 38.93
C THR A 4 4.81 50.89 38.24
N LEU A 5 5.24 51.18 37.00
CA LEU A 5 4.98 52.19 35.94
C LEU A 5 5.70 51.72 34.60
N PRO A 6 5.51 52.38 33.44
CA PRO A 6 5.94 52.02 32.06
C PRO A 6 7.12 52.88 31.49
N ALA A 7 7.59 52.60 30.25
CA ALA A 7 8.34 53.48 29.30
C ALA A 7 9.05 52.60 28.22
N LEU A 8 9.34 52.96 26.96
CA LEU A 8 9.21 54.16 26.12
C LEU A 8 9.49 53.78 24.64
N LEU A 9 9.06 54.65 23.73
CA LEU A 9 9.12 54.64 22.27
C LEU A 9 10.53 54.64 21.61
N ALA A 10 10.58 54.00 20.43
CA ALA A 10 11.15 54.42 19.12
C ALA A 10 12.61 54.94 18.99
N ALA A 11 13.41 54.26 18.14
CA ALA A 11 13.91 54.81 16.86
C ALA A 11 14.89 53.86 16.11
N ALA A 12 14.81 53.95 14.78
CA ALA A 12 15.84 53.74 13.75
C ALA A 12 15.99 52.36 13.06
N LEU A 13 15.42 52.31 11.84
CA LEU A 13 15.86 51.54 10.68
C LEU A 13 17.39 51.61 10.49
N ALA A 14 18.04 50.47 10.25
CA ALA A 14 18.99 50.22 9.15
C ALA A 14 19.65 48.84 9.33
N GLY A 15 19.31 47.88 8.47
CA GLY A 15 19.90 46.55 8.46
C GLY A 15 19.10 45.57 7.61
N ALA A 16 18.90 45.92 6.33
CA ALA A 16 18.33 45.03 5.33
C ALA A 16 19.38 44.03 4.84
N LEU A 17 18.86 42.89 4.33
CA LEU A 17 19.48 41.89 3.46
C LEU A 17 20.24 40.76 4.19
N LEU A 18 19.54 39.63 4.36
CA LEU A 18 19.96 38.29 3.93
C LEU A 18 18.80 37.28 4.10
N GLY A 19 18.22 36.84 2.98
CA GLY A 19 17.56 35.54 2.78
C GLY A 19 16.20 35.27 3.42
N ALA A 20 15.12 35.81 2.85
CA ALA A 20 13.81 35.16 2.96
C ALA A 20 13.78 33.97 1.97
N PRO A 21 13.38 32.76 2.39
CA PRO A 21 13.13 31.68 1.43
C PRO A 21 11.99 32.10 0.50
N ALA A 22 12.10 31.73 -0.77
CA ALA A 22 11.09 31.95 -1.80
C ALA A 22 9.71 31.54 -1.28
N GLY A 23 8.70 32.38 -1.52
CA GLY A 23 7.34 32.17 -1.04
C GLY A 23 6.78 30.84 -1.52
N ALA A 24 6.54 29.93 -0.58
CA ALA A 24 5.65 28.80 -0.79
C ALA A 24 4.26 29.37 -1.13
N GLN A 25 3.77 29.07 -2.32
CA GLN A 25 2.41 29.42 -2.71
C GLN A 25 1.44 28.63 -1.83
N VAL A 26 0.58 29.35 -1.11
CA VAL A 26 -0.42 28.77 -0.20
C VAL A 26 -1.54 28.19 -1.07
N LEU A 27 -1.53 26.86 -1.27
CA LEU A 27 -2.70 26.13 -1.76
C LEU A 27 -3.91 26.48 -0.86
N PRO A 28 -5.14 26.61 -1.40
CA PRO A 28 -6.32 26.75 -0.56
C PRO A 28 -6.36 25.60 0.45
N PRO A 29 -6.70 25.87 1.73
CA PRO A 29 -6.68 24.83 2.74
C PRO A 29 -7.66 23.70 2.34
N PRO A 30 -7.27 22.42 2.49
CA PRO A 30 -8.14 21.31 2.21
C PRO A 30 -9.42 21.39 3.07
N PRO A 31 -10.54 20.82 2.60
CA PRO A 31 -11.78 20.80 3.38
C PRO A 31 -11.57 20.25 4.78
N PRO A 32 -12.21 20.81 5.82
CA PRO A 32 -12.12 20.24 7.16
C PRO A 32 -12.90 18.92 7.26
N SER A 33 -12.66 18.18 8.34
CA SER A 33 -13.45 17.00 8.74
C SER A 33 -14.93 17.35 8.94
N LEU A 34 -15.84 16.44 8.58
CA LEU A 34 -17.29 16.65 8.78
C LEU A 34 -17.68 16.75 10.25
N LYS A 35 -16.86 16.21 11.17
CA LYS A 35 -17.05 16.36 12.62
C LYS A 35 -17.07 17.83 13.07
N THR A 36 -16.52 18.73 12.26
CA THR A 36 -16.51 20.17 12.53
C THR A 36 -17.82 20.87 12.17
N VAL A 37 -18.71 20.20 11.43
CA VAL A 37 -19.98 20.76 10.96
C VAL A 37 -21.13 20.28 11.86
N PRO A 38 -21.86 21.19 12.52
CA PRO A 38 -23.02 20.81 13.30
C PRO A 38 -24.15 20.32 12.40
N VAL A 39 -24.84 19.26 12.81
CA VAL A 39 -26.06 18.79 12.14
C VAL A 39 -27.13 19.89 12.19
N PRO A 40 -27.68 20.34 11.04
CA PRO A 40 -28.70 21.37 11.01
C PRO A 40 -29.98 20.93 11.73
N GLU A 41 -30.50 21.79 12.60
CA GLU A 41 -31.74 21.54 13.34
C GLU A 41 -32.73 22.69 13.16
N PRO A 42 -34.05 22.41 13.06
CA PRO A 42 -35.05 23.47 13.03
C PRO A 42 -35.00 24.33 14.29
N SER A 43 -34.94 25.65 14.14
CA SER A 43 -34.87 26.61 15.26
C SER A 43 -36.08 26.55 16.17
N ASN A 44 -37.24 26.13 15.64
CA ASN A 44 -38.50 26.00 16.36
C ASN A 44 -38.90 24.55 16.67
N LEU A 45 -37.97 23.59 16.62
CA LEU A 45 -38.24 22.16 16.78
C LEU A 45 -39.06 21.83 18.05
N ALA A 46 -38.77 22.50 19.17
CA ALA A 46 -39.43 22.30 20.46
C ALA A 46 -40.95 22.60 20.44
N ARG A 47 -41.43 23.40 19.46
CA ARG A 47 -42.87 23.63 19.24
C ARG A 47 -43.60 22.36 18.84
N PHE A 48 -42.92 21.43 18.16
CA PHE A 48 -43.54 20.23 17.58
C PHE A 48 -43.11 18.95 18.29
N VAL A 49 -41.82 18.84 18.59
CA VAL A 49 -41.21 17.63 19.17
C VAL A 49 -40.98 17.84 20.66
N ARG A 50 -41.50 16.90 21.47
CA ARG A 50 -41.34 16.89 22.94
C ARG A 50 -40.27 15.92 23.43
N ASN A 51 -39.99 14.86 22.67
CA ASN A 51 -39.00 13.84 22.99
C ASN A 51 -38.28 13.41 21.72
N ARG A 52 -37.04 13.87 21.56
CA ARG A 52 -36.25 13.63 20.35
C ARG A 52 -35.91 12.14 20.15
N PRO A 53 -35.38 11.38 21.13
CA PRO A 53 -35.19 9.94 20.97
C PRO A 53 -36.44 9.19 20.51
N ALA A 54 -37.62 9.51 21.04
CA ALA A 54 -38.88 8.89 20.61
C ALA A 54 -39.23 9.25 19.15
N ALA A 55 -38.97 10.49 18.73
CA ALA A 55 -39.17 10.93 17.34
C ALA A 55 -38.19 10.24 16.37
N ILE A 56 -36.94 10.02 16.77
CA ILE A 56 -35.94 9.25 16.01
C ILE A 56 -36.40 7.79 15.86
N ALA A 57 -36.85 7.15 16.94
CA ALA A 57 -37.38 5.78 16.89
C ALA A 57 -38.62 5.67 15.98
N LEU A 58 -39.55 6.63 16.06
CA LEU A 58 -40.67 6.71 15.14
C LEU A 58 -40.21 6.89 13.68
N GLY A 59 -39.20 7.74 13.45
CA GLY A 59 -38.62 8.01 12.13
C GLY A 59 -38.00 6.78 11.50
N LYS A 60 -37.14 6.07 12.25
CA LYS A 60 -36.55 4.79 11.80
C LYS A 60 -37.65 3.77 11.51
N ALA A 61 -38.64 3.63 12.39
CA ALA A 61 -39.75 2.71 12.15
C ALA A 61 -40.53 3.06 10.88
N LEU A 62 -40.87 4.33 10.63
CA LEU A 62 -41.62 4.75 9.44
C LEU A 62 -40.79 4.65 8.14
N PHE A 63 -39.49 4.95 8.20
CA PHE A 63 -38.62 4.90 7.02
C PHE A 63 -38.50 3.46 6.48
N TRP A 64 -38.38 2.49 7.39
CA TRP A 64 -38.19 1.09 7.06
C TRP A 64 -39.50 0.32 6.87
N ASP A 65 -40.66 0.78 7.36
CA ASP A 65 -41.90 -0.02 7.33
C ASP A 65 -42.49 -0.20 5.92
N MET A 66 -42.45 -1.44 5.42
CA MET A 66 -43.05 -1.86 4.14
C MET A 66 -44.57 -1.61 4.08
N GLN A 67 -45.22 -1.48 5.24
CA GLN A 67 -46.65 -1.19 5.34
C GLN A 67 -46.97 0.27 5.01
N VAL A 68 -45.98 1.16 4.88
CA VAL A 68 -46.21 2.55 4.45
C VAL A 68 -46.74 2.58 3.01
N GLY A 69 -46.17 1.79 2.10
CA GLY A 69 -46.64 1.68 0.72
C GLY A 69 -48.04 1.08 0.58
N SER A 70 -48.71 1.34 -0.55
CA SER A 70 -50.07 0.83 -0.80
C SER A 70 -50.12 -0.68 -1.03
N ASP A 71 -49.06 -1.27 -1.57
CA ASP A 71 -48.98 -2.71 -1.83
C ASP A 71 -48.56 -3.51 -0.59
N GLY A 72 -48.16 -2.83 0.49
CA GLY A 72 -47.62 -3.42 1.70
C GLY A 72 -46.20 -4.00 1.53
N ILE A 73 -45.52 -3.68 0.43
CA ILE A 73 -44.17 -4.12 0.09
C ILE A 73 -43.22 -2.92 0.05
N GLN A 74 -43.60 -1.82 -0.58
CA GLN A 74 -42.71 -0.67 -0.75
C GLN A 74 -42.57 0.16 0.54
N ALA A 75 -41.33 0.32 1.01
CA ALA A 75 -40.92 1.26 2.07
C ALA A 75 -40.10 2.42 1.47
N CYS A 76 -39.77 3.44 2.28
CA CYS A 76 -38.75 4.42 1.87
C CYS A 76 -37.40 3.71 1.68
N ALA A 77 -37.06 2.83 2.62
CA ALA A 77 -35.87 2.00 2.56
C ALA A 77 -35.78 1.12 1.31
N SER A 78 -36.90 0.74 0.66
CA SER A 78 -36.87 -0.08 -0.57
C SER A 78 -36.16 0.59 -1.76
N CYS A 79 -35.91 1.90 -1.69
CA CYS A 79 -35.12 2.66 -2.66
C CYS A 79 -33.80 3.19 -2.07
N HIS A 80 -33.53 2.93 -0.79
CA HIS A 80 -32.46 3.56 -0.01
C HIS A 80 -31.75 2.57 0.94
N PHE A 81 -31.81 1.27 0.64
CA PHE A 81 -31.36 0.21 1.55
C PHE A 81 -29.85 -0.05 1.45
N HIS A 82 -29.20 0.30 0.33
CA HIS A 82 -27.78 0.10 0.13
C HIS A 82 -27.03 1.41 0.33
N SER A 83 -26.50 1.65 1.54
CA SER A 83 -25.76 2.89 1.87
C SER A 83 -26.57 4.17 1.53
N GLY A 84 -27.89 4.08 1.73
CA GLY A 84 -28.84 5.15 1.42
C GLY A 84 -29.25 5.27 -0.05
N ALA A 85 -28.71 4.44 -0.95
CA ALA A 85 -28.99 4.41 -2.39
C ALA A 85 -29.61 3.07 -2.83
N ASP A 86 -29.75 2.91 -4.15
CA ASP A 86 -30.31 1.73 -4.81
C ASP A 86 -29.32 1.20 -5.84
N ASN A 87 -28.82 0.00 -5.59
CA ASN A 87 -27.82 -0.66 -6.42
C ASN A 87 -28.38 -1.87 -7.20
N ARG A 88 -29.71 -2.01 -7.27
CA ARG A 88 -30.33 -3.06 -8.07
C ARG A 88 -30.02 -2.85 -9.55
N THR A 89 -30.07 -3.92 -10.33
CA THR A 89 -29.86 -3.89 -11.79
C THR A 89 -31.07 -4.37 -12.58
N LYS A 90 -32.00 -5.09 -11.94
CA LYS A 90 -33.22 -5.60 -12.58
C LYS A 90 -34.35 -4.59 -12.51
N ASN A 91 -35.01 -4.32 -13.65
CA ASN A 91 -36.17 -3.43 -13.74
C ASN A 91 -35.89 -2.01 -13.19
N GLN A 92 -34.76 -1.42 -13.59
CA GLN A 92 -34.33 -0.09 -13.11
C GLN A 92 -34.38 0.99 -14.20
N LEU A 93 -34.90 0.71 -15.39
CA LEU A 93 -35.00 1.70 -16.47
C LEU A 93 -36.33 2.47 -16.42
N ASN A 94 -36.25 3.77 -16.68
CA ASN A 94 -37.37 4.66 -16.97
C ASN A 94 -37.12 5.34 -18.32
N PRO A 95 -38.10 5.33 -19.25
CA PRO A 95 -37.93 5.99 -20.53
C PRO A 95 -38.02 7.51 -20.40
N GLY A 96 -36.89 8.18 -20.66
CA GLY A 96 -36.73 9.63 -20.76
C GLY A 96 -36.81 10.46 -19.48
N THR A 97 -36.22 11.66 -19.54
CA THR A 97 -36.29 12.69 -18.48
C THR A 97 -37.49 13.63 -18.64
N ALA A 98 -38.05 13.72 -19.85
CA ALA A 98 -39.26 14.48 -20.14
C ALA A 98 -40.50 13.62 -19.86
N HIS A 99 -41.51 14.19 -19.19
CA HIS A 99 -42.78 13.55 -18.80
C HIS A 99 -43.69 13.04 -19.96
N GLY A 100 -43.13 12.76 -21.14
CA GLY A 100 -43.83 12.23 -22.31
C GLY A 100 -43.03 11.20 -23.12
N ALA A 101 -41.80 10.85 -22.75
CA ALA A 101 -41.11 9.72 -23.35
C ALA A 101 -41.86 8.42 -22.99
N THR A 102 -42.02 7.54 -23.98
CA THR A 102 -42.82 6.31 -23.86
C THR A 102 -42.10 5.08 -24.40
N THR A 103 -40.88 5.27 -24.88
CA THR A 103 -40.03 4.27 -25.52
C THR A 103 -38.76 4.15 -24.73
N PHE A 104 -38.34 2.92 -24.45
CA PHE A 104 -37.03 2.66 -23.85
C PHE A 104 -35.99 2.55 -24.98
N GLU A 105 -34.89 3.29 -24.90
CA GLU A 105 -33.81 3.17 -25.91
C GLU A 105 -32.68 2.23 -25.49
N VAL A 106 -32.41 2.07 -24.19
CA VAL A 106 -31.38 1.17 -23.68
C VAL A 106 -31.84 -0.27 -23.77
N ALA A 107 -32.93 -0.59 -23.07
CA ALA A 107 -33.54 -1.92 -23.06
C ALA A 107 -34.98 -1.87 -22.54
N GLY A 108 -35.77 -2.91 -22.81
CA GLY A 108 -37.17 -2.97 -22.40
C GLY A 108 -37.40 -3.02 -20.87
N PRO A 109 -38.65 -2.84 -20.42
CA PRO A 109 -39.00 -2.97 -19.01
C PRO A 109 -38.64 -4.37 -18.48
N ASN A 110 -38.27 -4.47 -17.21
CA ASN A 110 -37.78 -5.70 -16.57
C ASN A 110 -36.43 -6.26 -17.12
N HIS A 111 -35.68 -5.50 -17.91
CA HIS A 111 -34.31 -5.86 -18.27
C HIS A 111 -33.38 -5.95 -17.05
N THR A 112 -32.33 -6.79 -17.14
CA THR A 112 -31.24 -6.84 -16.14
C THR A 112 -30.05 -6.07 -16.69
N LEU A 113 -29.79 -4.87 -16.17
CA LEU A 113 -28.68 -4.04 -16.62
C LEU A 113 -27.33 -4.75 -16.45
N ALA A 114 -26.48 -4.63 -17.48
CA ALA A 114 -25.11 -5.08 -17.53
C ALA A 114 -24.16 -3.91 -17.83
N GLU A 115 -22.86 -4.09 -17.59
CA GLU A 115 -21.85 -3.06 -17.86
C GLU A 115 -21.87 -2.55 -19.32
N THR A 116 -22.24 -3.42 -20.27
CA THR A 116 -22.32 -3.08 -21.71
C THR A 116 -23.44 -2.11 -22.08
N ASP A 117 -24.41 -1.91 -21.19
CA ASP A 117 -25.51 -0.97 -21.37
C ASP A 117 -25.06 0.46 -21.07
N PHE A 118 -23.91 0.62 -20.42
CA PHE A 118 -23.31 1.90 -20.07
C PHE A 118 -22.12 2.25 -20.99
N PRO A 119 -21.77 3.54 -21.11
CA PRO A 119 -22.56 4.70 -20.70
C PRO A 119 -23.79 4.92 -21.62
N PHE A 120 -24.76 5.70 -21.17
CA PHE A 120 -25.95 6.03 -22.00
C PHE A 120 -25.64 6.99 -23.14
N HIS A 121 -24.50 7.69 -23.06
CA HIS A 121 -23.92 8.46 -24.16
C HIS A 121 -22.56 7.86 -24.53
N ARG A 122 -22.48 7.16 -25.67
CA ARG A 122 -21.25 6.49 -26.13
C ARG A 122 -20.62 7.23 -27.30
N LEU A 123 -19.37 7.59 -27.14
CA LEU A 123 -18.53 8.23 -28.16
C LEU A 123 -17.59 7.21 -28.79
N GLY A 124 -17.20 7.43 -30.04
CA GLY A 124 -16.20 6.60 -30.73
C GLY A 124 -14.82 6.66 -30.08
N ASP A 125 -14.50 7.79 -29.45
CA ASP A 125 -13.35 8.04 -28.59
C ASP A 125 -13.88 8.67 -27.30
N PRO A 126 -13.89 7.94 -26.18
CA PRO A 126 -14.41 8.43 -24.90
C PRO A 126 -13.73 9.70 -24.36
N ALA A 127 -12.50 9.97 -24.81
CA ALA A 127 -11.70 11.11 -24.35
C ALA A 127 -12.03 12.42 -25.10
N SER A 128 -12.80 12.35 -26.18
CA SER A 128 -13.08 13.51 -27.03
C SER A 128 -14.57 13.68 -27.26
N ARG A 129 -15.16 14.74 -26.68
CA ARG A 129 -16.56 15.12 -26.92
C ARG A 129 -16.90 15.41 -28.39
N PHE A 130 -15.90 15.66 -29.23
CA PHE A 130 -16.08 15.88 -30.66
C PHE A 130 -16.09 14.59 -31.49
N SER A 131 -15.89 13.44 -30.84
CA SER A 131 -15.91 12.13 -31.50
C SER A 131 -17.32 11.75 -31.96
N PRO A 132 -17.49 10.92 -33.01
CA PRO A 132 -18.81 10.47 -33.43
C PRO A 132 -19.58 9.78 -32.30
N VAL A 133 -20.84 10.16 -32.11
CA VAL A 133 -21.76 9.49 -31.18
C VAL A 133 -22.14 8.11 -31.75
N LEU A 134 -21.80 7.06 -31.02
CA LEU A 134 -22.13 5.66 -31.34
C LEU A 134 -23.51 5.25 -30.81
N PHE A 135 -23.94 5.83 -29.69
CA PHE A 135 -25.21 5.57 -29.03
C PHE A 135 -25.57 6.72 -28.10
N ASP A 136 -26.84 7.07 -28.03
CA ASP A 136 -27.38 8.08 -27.12
C ASP A 136 -28.77 7.65 -26.63
N SER A 137 -29.04 7.87 -25.34
CA SER A 137 -30.35 7.65 -24.73
C SER A 137 -30.61 8.66 -23.62
N ASP A 138 -31.88 9.07 -23.46
CA ASP A 138 -32.37 9.85 -22.33
C ASP A 138 -33.05 8.96 -21.26
N ASP A 139 -33.00 7.63 -21.39
CA ASP A 139 -33.38 6.69 -20.35
C ASP A 139 -32.71 7.03 -19.01
N VAL A 140 -33.37 6.68 -17.92
CA VAL A 140 -32.89 6.90 -16.56
C VAL A 140 -32.80 5.57 -15.83
N VAL A 141 -31.65 5.30 -15.21
CA VAL A 141 -31.52 4.25 -14.20
C VAL A 141 -31.94 4.79 -12.83
N SER A 142 -32.93 4.16 -12.22
CA SER A 142 -33.40 4.54 -10.89
C SER A 142 -34.19 3.41 -10.22
N SER A 143 -34.65 3.69 -8.99
CA SER A 143 -35.41 2.76 -8.17
C SER A 143 -36.77 2.39 -8.74
N GLN A 144 -37.04 1.10 -8.73
CA GLN A 144 -38.38 0.56 -8.95
C GLN A 144 -39.34 0.92 -7.81
N GLY A 145 -40.51 1.43 -8.17
CA GLY A 145 -41.62 1.72 -7.28
C GLY A 145 -42.73 0.69 -7.40
N VAL A 146 -43.95 1.16 -7.64
CA VAL A 146 -45.17 0.33 -7.62
C VAL A 146 -45.76 0.09 -9.02
N PHE A 147 -46.63 -0.90 -9.11
CA PHE A 147 -47.48 -1.11 -10.28
C PHE A 147 -48.48 0.04 -10.45
N ARG A 148 -48.82 0.37 -11.70
CA ARG A 148 -49.90 1.32 -12.00
C ARG A 148 -51.24 0.84 -11.45
N LYS A 149 -51.71 1.47 -10.39
CA LYS A 149 -53.01 1.17 -9.76
C LYS A 149 -53.73 2.44 -9.31
N LYS A 150 -55.06 2.37 -9.22
CA LYS A 150 -55.91 3.43 -8.66
C LYS A 150 -56.34 3.08 -7.24
N PHE A 151 -56.15 4.01 -6.31
CA PHE A 151 -56.56 3.87 -4.92
C PHE A 151 -58.09 3.89 -4.80
N ALA A 152 -58.65 2.96 -4.03
CA ALA A 152 -60.06 2.96 -3.66
C ALA A 152 -60.24 3.32 -2.19
N ASP A 153 -59.69 2.52 -1.28
CA ASP A 153 -59.68 2.80 0.15
C ASP A 153 -58.60 1.97 0.86
N ILE A 154 -58.37 2.24 2.14
CA ILE A 154 -57.60 1.35 3.02
C ILE A 154 -58.44 0.12 3.39
N VAL A 155 -57.76 -0.95 3.81
CA VAL A 155 -58.42 -2.09 4.45
C VAL A 155 -57.97 -2.13 5.93
N PRO A 156 -58.85 -1.81 6.89
CA PRO A 156 -58.47 -1.78 8.30
C PRO A 156 -57.76 -3.07 8.76
N GLY A 157 -56.62 -2.92 9.43
CA GLY A 157 -55.82 -4.06 9.93
C GLY A 157 -55.02 -4.81 8.86
N ARG A 158 -54.92 -4.29 7.62
CA ARG A 158 -54.07 -4.87 6.56
C ARG A 158 -53.02 -3.86 6.08
N ALA A 159 -51.83 -4.38 5.75
CA ALA A 159 -50.76 -3.60 5.13
C ALA A 159 -51.13 -3.16 3.70
N GLN A 160 -51.66 -4.09 2.91
CA GLN A 160 -52.06 -3.87 1.53
C GLN A 160 -53.42 -3.17 1.47
N GLU A 161 -53.50 -2.16 0.61
CA GLU A 161 -54.68 -1.33 0.42
C GLU A 161 -55.58 -1.87 -0.71
N MET A 162 -56.81 -1.38 -0.75
CA MET A 162 -57.73 -1.70 -1.83
C MET A 162 -57.39 -0.83 -3.03
N CYS A 163 -56.75 -1.45 -4.02
CA CYS A 163 -56.41 -0.79 -5.28
C CYS A 163 -56.91 -1.59 -6.48
N SER A 164 -57.24 -0.88 -7.55
CA SER A 164 -57.63 -1.48 -8.84
C SER A 164 -56.50 -1.36 -9.85
N SER A 165 -56.23 -2.43 -10.59
CA SER A 165 -55.21 -2.45 -11.65
C SER A 165 -55.62 -1.52 -12.80
N VAL A 166 -54.65 -0.78 -13.34
CA VAL A 166 -54.84 0.07 -14.52
C VAL A 166 -53.78 -0.34 -15.54
N PRO A 167 -54.15 -0.69 -16.79
CA PRO A 167 -53.16 -1.03 -17.81
C PRO A 167 -52.07 0.03 -17.95
N ASP A 168 -50.82 -0.42 -18.02
CA ASP A 168 -49.66 0.43 -18.21
C ASP A 168 -49.04 0.18 -19.59
N PRO A 169 -49.22 1.09 -20.57
CA PRO A 169 -48.69 0.87 -21.91
C PRO A 169 -47.17 1.01 -22.00
N ILE A 170 -46.53 1.63 -21.00
CA ILE A 170 -45.09 1.87 -20.99
C ILE A 170 -44.40 0.78 -20.17
N TRP A 171 -44.83 0.61 -18.91
CA TRP A 171 -44.29 -0.41 -18.01
C TRP A 171 -45.10 -1.71 -18.10
N SER A 172 -45.05 -2.37 -19.26
CA SER A 172 -45.63 -3.71 -19.44
C SER A 172 -44.79 -4.62 -20.34
N VAL A 173 -44.89 -5.92 -20.06
CA VAL A 173 -44.29 -6.99 -20.88
C VAL A 173 -45.43 -7.94 -21.28
N GLY A 174 -45.66 -8.11 -22.59
CA GLY A 174 -46.74 -8.96 -23.09
C GLY A 174 -48.15 -8.56 -22.63
N GLY A 175 -48.38 -7.27 -22.34
CA GLY A 175 -49.64 -6.75 -21.80
C GLY A 175 -49.84 -6.94 -20.28
N THR A 176 -48.83 -7.47 -19.59
CA THR A 176 -48.79 -7.60 -18.13
C THR A 176 -48.01 -6.43 -17.55
N ASN A 177 -48.59 -5.68 -16.61
CA ASN A 177 -47.88 -4.56 -15.99
C ASN A 177 -46.68 -5.03 -15.18
N VAL A 178 -45.55 -4.35 -15.30
CA VAL A 178 -44.40 -4.45 -14.40
C VAL A 178 -44.36 -3.26 -13.44
N ARG A 179 -43.44 -3.26 -12.47
CA ARG A 179 -43.25 -2.11 -11.59
C ARG A 179 -42.68 -0.92 -12.36
N ARG A 180 -43.21 0.27 -12.07
CA ARG A 180 -42.69 1.54 -12.59
C ARG A 180 -41.35 1.87 -11.97
N VAL A 181 -40.59 2.75 -12.60
CA VAL A 181 -39.28 3.22 -12.14
C VAL A 181 -39.32 4.73 -11.98
N ALA A 182 -38.59 5.29 -11.01
CA ALA A 182 -38.54 6.73 -10.80
C ALA A 182 -37.86 7.47 -11.99
N PRO A 183 -38.28 8.70 -12.33
CA PRO A 183 -37.80 9.44 -13.51
C PRO A 183 -36.44 10.13 -13.31
N ARG A 184 -35.79 9.92 -12.17
CA ARG A 184 -34.43 10.38 -11.86
C ARG A 184 -33.79 9.37 -10.94
N ASN A 185 -32.49 9.15 -11.07
CA ASN A 185 -31.70 8.33 -10.17
C ASN A 185 -31.94 8.74 -8.71
N THR A 186 -32.07 7.76 -7.83
CA THR A 186 -32.36 7.96 -6.41
C THR A 186 -31.09 8.37 -5.67
N PRO A 187 -30.99 9.59 -5.12
CA PRO A 187 -29.80 10.02 -4.39
C PRO A 187 -29.70 9.34 -3.02
N SER A 188 -28.49 9.29 -2.45
CA SER A 188 -28.29 8.79 -1.09
C SER A 188 -29.01 9.66 -0.05
N VAL A 189 -29.58 9.02 0.98
CA VAL A 189 -30.14 9.69 2.18
C VAL A 189 -29.11 9.93 3.28
N ILE A 190 -27.91 9.36 3.17
CA ILE A 190 -26.82 9.61 4.13
C ILE A 190 -26.30 11.03 3.91
N ASN A 191 -26.06 11.75 5.01
CA ASN A 191 -25.71 13.19 5.02
C ASN A 191 -26.76 14.11 4.37
N ALA A 192 -27.94 13.62 3.98
CA ALA A 192 -28.94 14.43 3.29
C ALA A 192 -29.49 15.60 4.13
N ILE A 193 -29.30 15.53 5.45
CA ILE A 193 -29.63 16.59 6.41
C ILE A 193 -28.84 17.88 6.18
N PHE A 194 -27.63 17.80 5.61
CA PHE A 194 -26.82 18.98 5.31
C PHE A 194 -27.25 19.68 4.02
N ASN A 195 -28.06 19.05 3.17
CA ASN A 195 -28.52 19.69 1.93
C ASN A 195 -29.51 20.84 2.25
N PHE A 196 -29.25 22.02 1.70
CA PHE A 196 -30.18 23.14 1.85
C PHE A 196 -31.54 22.85 1.19
N ARG A 197 -31.52 22.35 -0.05
CA ARG A 197 -32.71 21.80 -0.74
C ARG A 197 -32.42 20.38 -1.19
N ASN A 198 -33.37 19.47 -0.98
CA ASN A 198 -33.25 18.07 -1.37
C ASN A 198 -33.90 17.80 -2.76
N LEU A 199 -33.59 16.64 -3.33
CA LEU A 199 -33.83 16.24 -4.74
C LEU A 199 -32.96 16.99 -5.76
N TRP A 200 -32.72 16.36 -6.91
CA TRP A 200 -31.86 16.90 -7.97
C TRP A 200 -32.28 18.28 -8.48
N ASN A 201 -33.58 18.54 -8.59
CA ASN A 201 -34.11 19.82 -9.02
C ASN A 201 -34.43 20.78 -7.86
N GLY A 202 -34.04 20.45 -6.62
CA GLY A 202 -34.19 21.33 -5.47
C GLY A 202 -35.63 21.51 -4.97
N ARG A 203 -36.59 20.70 -5.45
CA ARG A 203 -38.01 20.85 -5.03
C ARG A 203 -38.29 20.45 -3.59
N GLY A 204 -37.39 19.70 -2.93
CA GLY A 204 -37.44 19.43 -1.49
C GLY A 204 -37.10 20.69 -0.72
N ASN A 205 -38.13 21.45 -0.35
CA ASN A 205 -38.01 22.81 0.17
C ASN A 205 -37.29 22.88 1.52
N ALA A 206 -36.38 23.83 1.68
CA ALA A 206 -35.62 24.09 2.91
C ALA A 206 -36.49 24.41 4.14
N VAL A 207 -37.72 24.87 3.92
CA VAL A 207 -38.72 25.12 4.95
C VAL A 207 -39.86 24.12 4.80
N PHE A 208 -40.04 23.25 5.79
CA PHE A 208 -41.13 22.29 5.80
C PHE A 208 -42.42 22.92 6.35
N ASN A 209 -43.53 22.70 5.64
CA ASN A 209 -44.84 23.24 5.99
C ASN A 209 -45.77 22.23 6.69
N GLY A 210 -45.23 21.08 7.11
CA GLY A 210 -46.01 20.03 7.78
C GLY A 210 -46.82 19.12 6.85
N VAL A 211 -46.92 19.40 5.55
CA VAL A 211 -47.88 18.74 4.65
C VAL A 211 -47.26 18.28 3.33
N SER A 212 -46.45 19.11 2.69
CA SER A 212 -46.03 18.95 1.30
C SER A 212 -44.52 19.15 1.10
N THR A 213 -44.00 18.61 0.00
CA THR A 213 -42.60 18.79 -0.42
C THR A 213 -42.23 20.22 -0.78
N PHE A 214 -43.21 21.05 -1.16
CA PHE A 214 -42.98 22.39 -1.69
C PHE A 214 -42.89 23.47 -0.61
N GLY A 215 -43.10 23.14 0.66
CA GLY A 215 -42.94 24.08 1.76
C GLY A 215 -43.86 25.31 1.63
N PRO A 216 -43.38 26.54 1.87
CA PRO A 216 -44.18 27.76 1.74
C PRO A 216 -44.85 27.98 0.38
N ARG A 217 -44.41 27.27 -0.67
CA ARG A 217 -44.97 27.34 -2.03
C ARG A 217 -46.29 26.58 -2.18
N ASP A 218 -46.64 25.72 -1.23
CA ASP A 218 -48.02 25.23 -1.07
C ASP A 218 -48.75 26.14 -0.07
N ALA A 219 -49.41 27.17 -0.62
CA ALA A 219 -50.16 28.14 0.17
C ALA A 219 -51.39 27.55 0.88
N ALA A 220 -51.85 26.35 0.49
CA ALA A 220 -53.00 25.66 1.06
C ALA A 220 -52.62 24.71 2.22
N ALA A 221 -51.34 24.40 2.38
CA ALA A 221 -50.86 23.52 3.45
C ALA A 221 -51.20 24.05 4.85
N ARG A 222 -51.98 23.27 5.61
CA ARG A 222 -52.35 23.57 6.99
C ARG A 222 -52.24 22.32 7.85
N VAL A 223 -51.80 22.51 9.08
CA VAL A 223 -51.79 21.50 10.15
C VAL A 223 -52.89 21.87 11.15
N LEU A 224 -53.52 20.88 11.77
CA LEU A 224 -54.52 21.09 12.81
C LEU A 224 -53.84 21.29 14.17
N GLU A 225 -54.11 22.41 14.85
CA GLU A 225 -53.61 22.71 16.18
C GLU A 225 -54.77 22.86 17.17
N VAL A 226 -54.73 22.07 18.24
CA VAL A 226 -55.68 22.08 19.35
C VAL A 226 -55.37 23.26 20.26
N GLN A 227 -56.33 24.16 20.40
CA GLN A 227 -56.23 25.36 21.21
C GLN A 227 -56.48 25.06 22.71
N PRO A 228 -56.08 25.95 23.63
CA PRO A 228 -56.30 25.77 25.07
C PRO A 228 -57.77 25.58 25.47
N ASP A 229 -58.72 26.10 24.69
CA ASP A 229 -60.16 25.95 24.90
C ASP A 229 -60.74 24.61 24.34
N GLY A 230 -59.89 23.77 23.72
CA GLY A 230 -60.27 22.51 23.10
C GLY A 230 -60.80 22.62 21.67
N SER A 231 -60.89 23.83 21.11
CA SER A 231 -61.16 24.02 19.68
C SER A 231 -59.96 23.57 18.84
N VAL A 232 -60.18 23.28 17.55
CA VAL A 232 -59.13 22.83 16.62
C VAL A 232 -59.10 23.79 15.45
N LEU A 233 -57.94 24.42 15.23
CA LEU A 233 -57.73 25.39 14.16
C LEU A 233 -56.76 24.83 13.12
N ALA A 234 -57.04 25.09 11.84
CA ALA A 234 -56.09 24.83 10.77
C ALA A 234 -55.09 26.00 10.69
N VAL A 235 -53.83 25.76 11.03
CA VAL A 235 -52.77 26.77 11.11
C VAL A 235 -51.68 26.51 10.06
N PRO A 236 -51.08 27.56 9.47
CA PRO A 236 -49.85 27.40 8.73
C PRO A 236 -48.70 27.09 9.69
N VAL A 237 -47.76 26.26 9.25
CA VAL A 237 -46.52 25.99 9.97
C VAL A 237 -45.34 26.21 9.03
N ALA A 238 -44.21 26.62 9.60
CA ALA A 238 -42.94 26.79 8.89
C ALA A 238 -41.84 26.25 9.81
N ILE A 239 -41.12 25.25 9.33
CA ILE A 239 -40.06 24.54 10.03
C ILE A 239 -38.81 24.69 9.17
N ASP A 240 -37.89 25.55 9.58
CA ASP A 240 -36.59 25.77 8.94
C ASP A 240 -35.69 24.53 9.02
N HIS A 241 -34.65 24.48 8.19
CA HIS A 241 -33.79 23.30 8.04
C HIS A 241 -34.60 22.00 7.80
N GLY A 242 -35.73 22.13 7.10
CA GLY A 242 -36.77 21.13 6.92
C GLY A 242 -36.69 20.35 5.61
N SER A 243 -35.58 20.45 4.86
CA SER A 243 -35.48 19.91 3.50
C SER A 243 -35.73 18.41 3.42
N VAL A 244 -35.27 17.67 4.43
CA VAL A 244 -35.49 16.22 4.56
C VAL A 244 -36.96 15.92 4.86
N ALA A 245 -37.59 16.65 5.80
CA ALA A 245 -39.01 16.46 6.11
C ALA A 245 -39.90 16.77 4.89
N SER A 246 -39.56 17.81 4.13
CA SER A 246 -40.22 18.16 2.87
C SER A 246 -40.15 17.03 1.85
N VAL A 247 -38.96 16.46 1.59
CA VAL A 247 -38.86 15.36 0.62
C VAL A 247 -39.54 14.08 1.12
N ALA A 248 -39.47 13.77 2.42
CA ALA A 248 -40.03 12.56 3.00
C ALA A 248 -41.55 12.43 2.77
N VAL A 249 -42.29 13.54 2.69
CA VAL A 249 -43.75 13.51 2.53
C VAL A 249 -44.25 13.35 1.07
N GLY A 250 -43.35 13.31 0.09
CA GLY A 250 -43.70 13.13 -1.32
C GLY A 250 -43.92 11.66 -1.71
N PRO A 251 -42.90 10.79 -1.55
CA PRO A 251 -42.94 9.41 -2.03
C PRO A 251 -44.14 8.57 -1.56
N PRO A 252 -44.61 8.65 -0.30
CA PRO A 252 -45.76 7.87 0.18
C PRO A 252 -47.09 8.14 -0.54
N LEU A 253 -47.20 9.26 -1.27
CA LEU A 253 -48.36 9.62 -2.09
C LEU A 253 -48.10 9.45 -3.60
N SER A 254 -46.86 9.20 -4.02
CA SER A 254 -46.50 9.12 -5.44
C SER A 254 -46.99 7.82 -6.07
N ALA A 255 -47.72 7.96 -7.20
CA ALA A 255 -48.22 6.85 -7.99
C ALA A 255 -47.12 6.04 -8.72
N ASP A 256 -45.92 6.60 -8.78
CA ASP A 256 -44.77 5.97 -9.43
C ASP A 256 -43.83 5.33 -8.41
N LEU A 257 -43.89 5.75 -7.13
CA LEU A 257 -42.95 5.31 -6.10
C LEU A 257 -43.59 4.34 -5.11
N MET A 258 -44.57 4.76 -4.30
CA MET A 258 -45.06 3.96 -3.15
C MET A 258 -46.58 3.80 -3.07
N SER A 259 -47.35 4.50 -3.91
CA SER A 259 -48.78 4.66 -3.72
C SER A 259 -49.61 4.19 -4.90
N CYS A 260 -50.82 3.71 -4.64
CA CYS A 260 -51.87 3.74 -5.66
C CYS A 260 -52.30 5.20 -5.89
N ALA A 261 -52.63 5.57 -7.13
CA ALA A 261 -52.98 6.95 -7.48
C ALA A 261 -54.25 7.42 -6.74
N GLY A 262 -54.20 8.58 -6.08
CA GLY A 262 -55.33 9.20 -5.38
C GLY A 262 -55.37 9.01 -3.85
N ARG A 263 -54.34 8.39 -3.26
CA ARG A 263 -54.19 8.24 -1.80
C ARG A 263 -53.91 9.59 -1.11
N THR A 264 -54.24 9.70 0.17
CA THR A 264 -54.03 10.94 0.97
C THR A 264 -53.38 10.64 2.32
N TRP A 265 -52.71 11.64 2.91
CA TRP A 265 -52.04 11.51 4.22
C TRP A 265 -52.95 11.02 5.37
N PRO A 266 -54.21 11.52 5.52
CA PRO A 266 -55.12 10.99 6.52
C PRO A 266 -55.40 9.50 6.38
N LYS A 267 -55.45 8.97 5.14
CA LYS A 267 -55.61 7.53 4.88
C LYS A 267 -54.36 6.74 5.31
N ILE A 268 -53.16 7.26 5.08
CA ILE A 268 -51.91 6.64 5.55
C ILE A 268 -51.92 6.54 7.08
N GLY A 269 -52.22 7.64 7.78
CA GLY A 269 -52.31 7.67 9.23
C GLY A 269 -53.37 6.70 9.75
N LYS A 270 -54.57 6.70 9.15
CA LYS A 270 -55.66 5.79 9.50
C LYS A 270 -55.24 4.31 9.38
N LYS A 271 -54.47 3.97 8.35
CA LYS A 271 -53.95 2.62 8.15
C LYS A 271 -52.91 2.27 9.21
N LEU A 272 -51.83 3.04 9.29
CA LEU A 272 -50.66 2.70 10.11
C LEU A 272 -50.98 2.69 11.61
N LEU A 273 -51.81 3.61 12.11
CA LEU A 273 -52.20 3.62 13.53
C LEU A 273 -52.99 2.37 13.96
N GLY A 274 -53.58 1.63 13.00
CA GLY A 274 -54.24 0.35 13.24
C GLY A 274 -53.35 -0.88 13.05
N LEU A 275 -52.07 -0.71 12.71
CA LEU A 275 -51.11 -1.78 12.46
C LEU A 275 -50.03 -1.84 13.53
N THR A 276 -49.39 -3.00 13.64
CA THR A 276 -48.13 -3.15 14.39
C THR A 276 -47.00 -2.51 13.57
N PRO A 277 -46.23 -1.55 14.12
CA PRO A 277 -45.07 -0.99 13.44
C PRO A 277 -44.08 -2.08 13.05
N LEU A 278 -43.57 -2.02 11.82
CA LEU A 278 -42.66 -3.02 11.23
C LEU A 278 -43.22 -4.46 11.29
N GLY A 279 -44.54 -4.63 11.31
CA GLY A 279 -45.20 -5.93 11.52
C GLY A 279 -44.91 -6.99 10.45
N ARG A 280 -44.23 -6.63 9.37
CA ARG A 280 -43.77 -7.55 8.30
C ARG A 280 -42.27 -7.84 8.33
N GLN A 281 -41.55 -7.25 9.28
CA GLN A 281 -40.09 -7.19 9.28
C GLN A 281 -39.54 -7.51 10.67
N VAL A 282 -38.43 -8.22 10.73
CA VAL A 282 -37.69 -8.42 11.97
C VAL A 282 -36.80 -7.21 12.24
N VAL A 283 -36.70 -6.82 13.51
CA VAL A 283 -35.73 -5.85 14.02
C VAL A 283 -34.77 -6.61 14.91
N ASP A 284 -33.46 -6.40 14.81
CA ASP A 284 -32.53 -7.06 15.73
C ASP A 284 -32.69 -6.49 17.16
N PRO A 285 -32.68 -7.33 18.22
CA PRO A 285 -32.71 -6.85 19.60
C PRO A 285 -31.58 -5.86 19.98
N HIS A 286 -30.47 -5.87 19.25
CA HIS A 286 -29.32 -4.97 19.41
C HIS A 286 -29.24 -3.87 18.35
N ASP A 287 -30.32 -3.64 17.57
CA ASP A 287 -30.46 -2.42 16.75
C ASP A 287 -30.30 -1.17 17.63
N SER A 288 -29.54 -0.19 17.14
CA SER A 288 -29.07 0.97 17.91
C SER A 288 -30.20 1.90 18.39
N VAL A 289 -31.36 1.86 17.75
CA VAL A 289 -32.51 2.73 18.03
C VAL A 289 -33.75 1.93 18.41
N LEU A 290 -34.08 0.90 17.64
CA LEU A 290 -35.31 0.12 17.75
C LEU A 290 -35.15 -1.17 18.55
N GLY A 291 -33.92 -1.62 18.84
CA GLY A 291 -33.64 -2.84 19.60
C GLY A 291 -34.43 -2.95 20.91
N PRO A 292 -34.46 -1.90 21.76
CA PRO A 292 -35.27 -1.90 22.97
C PRO A 292 -36.78 -2.08 22.76
N LEU A 293 -37.31 -1.78 21.57
CA LEU A 293 -38.72 -1.87 21.21
C LEU A 293 -39.06 -3.14 20.41
N ALA A 294 -38.06 -3.86 19.92
CA ALA A 294 -38.21 -4.99 19.00
C ALA A 294 -38.96 -6.18 19.63
N THR A 295 -39.93 -6.77 18.92
CA THR A 295 -40.64 -7.96 19.42
C THR A 295 -39.70 -9.16 19.52
N SER A 296 -38.74 -9.25 18.61
CA SER A 296 -37.64 -10.24 18.59
C SER A 296 -36.88 -10.35 19.92
N ALA A 297 -36.74 -9.26 20.68
CA ALA A 297 -36.07 -9.25 21.98
C ALA A 297 -36.81 -10.09 23.06
N ARG A 298 -38.11 -10.37 22.85
CA ARG A 298 -38.89 -11.29 23.69
C ARG A 298 -39.12 -12.63 23.03
N THR A 299 -39.25 -12.65 21.71
CA THR A 299 -39.55 -13.85 20.93
C THR A 299 -38.65 -13.84 19.70
N PRO A 300 -37.48 -14.51 19.74
CA PRO A 300 -36.49 -14.46 18.65
C PRO A 300 -37.12 -14.70 17.28
N GLY A 301 -36.77 -13.85 16.31
CA GLY A 301 -37.32 -13.89 14.94
C GLY A 301 -38.75 -13.38 14.77
N ALA A 302 -39.45 -12.96 15.85
CA ALA A 302 -40.78 -12.38 15.71
C ALA A 302 -40.72 -10.96 15.12
N PRO A 303 -41.55 -10.64 14.10
CA PRO A 303 -41.55 -9.34 13.44
C PRO A 303 -42.21 -8.25 14.29
N GLY A 304 -41.89 -6.99 13.95
CA GLY A 304 -42.54 -5.79 14.46
C GLY A 304 -42.07 -5.32 15.84
N LEU A 305 -42.63 -4.18 16.27
CA LEU A 305 -42.36 -3.56 17.56
C LEU A 305 -43.44 -3.88 18.60
N ARG A 306 -43.06 -3.84 19.88
CA ARG A 306 -43.98 -4.07 21.02
C ARG A 306 -44.83 -2.85 21.39
N VAL A 307 -44.65 -1.74 20.68
CA VAL A 307 -45.35 -0.47 20.88
C VAL A 307 -46.13 -0.11 19.62
N SER A 308 -47.21 0.67 19.77
CA SER A 308 -48.02 1.13 18.63
C SER A 308 -47.50 2.45 18.05
N TYR A 309 -47.84 2.76 16.80
CA TYR A 309 -47.57 4.08 16.22
C TYR A 309 -48.25 5.22 17.01
N THR A 310 -49.44 4.97 17.56
CA THR A 310 -50.12 5.92 18.45
C THR A 310 -49.25 6.29 19.64
N THR A 311 -48.66 5.28 20.31
CA THR A 311 -47.76 5.48 21.45
C THR A 311 -46.51 6.23 21.03
N LEU A 312 -45.86 5.80 19.93
CA LEU A 312 -44.66 6.46 19.42
C LEU A 312 -44.90 7.95 19.11
N ILE A 313 -46.03 8.30 18.48
CA ILE A 313 -46.39 9.70 18.20
C ILE A 313 -46.67 10.49 19.48
N GLN A 314 -47.39 9.91 20.44
CA GLN A 314 -47.71 10.58 21.71
C GLN A 314 -46.46 10.86 22.56
N ASP A 315 -45.49 9.95 22.51
CA ASP A 315 -44.21 10.11 23.18
C ASP A 315 -43.34 11.15 22.47
N ALA A 316 -43.31 11.15 21.13
CA ALA A 316 -42.47 12.02 20.31
C ALA A 316 -42.97 13.47 20.19
N PHE A 317 -44.27 13.70 20.03
CA PHE A 317 -44.84 14.99 19.59
C PHE A 317 -45.71 15.69 20.63
N GLN A 318 -45.73 17.03 20.55
CA GLN A 318 -46.48 17.89 21.45
C GLN A 318 -48.00 17.63 21.37
N PRO A 319 -48.71 17.53 22.52
CA PRO A 319 -50.14 17.24 22.57
C PRO A 319 -51.06 18.10 21.68
N PRO A 320 -50.81 19.41 21.46
CA PRO A 320 -51.65 20.24 20.59
C PRO A 320 -51.81 19.74 19.15
N TYR A 321 -50.96 18.82 18.65
CA TYR A 321 -51.07 18.33 17.28
C TYR A 321 -51.81 17.00 17.15
N TRP A 322 -52.19 16.35 18.25
CA TRP A 322 -52.86 15.04 18.21
C TRP A 322 -53.96 14.83 19.25
N LYS A 323 -53.94 15.58 20.37
CA LYS A 323 -54.80 15.33 21.53
C LYS A 323 -56.14 16.05 21.42
N SER A 324 -57.06 15.50 20.63
CA SER A 324 -58.43 16.01 20.52
C SER A 324 -59.44 14.90 20.30
N PRO A 325 -60.65 14.99 20.89
CA PRO A 325 -61.74 14.07 20.59
C PRO A 325 -62.50 14.43 19.29
N LYS A 326 -62.17 15.56 18.65
CA LYS A 326 -62.85 16.02 17.44
C LYS A 326 -62.63 15.06 16.26
N VAL A 327 -63.64 14.96 15.40
CA VAL A 327 -63.61 14.18 14.18
C VAL A 327 -63.35 15.10 13.00
N VAL A 328 -62.38 14.72 12.18
CA VAL A 328 -61.95 15.43 10.97
C VAL A 328 -62.46 14.68 9.75
N THR A 329 -63.05 15.40 8.81
CA THR A 329 -63.53 14.85 7.53
C THR A 329 -63.17 15.80 6.39
N PHE A 330 -63.15 15.27 5.16
CA PHE A 330 -62.86 16.04 3.95
C PHE A 330 -63.95 15.89 2.88
N PRO A 331 -65.22 16.24 3.17
CA PRO A 331 -66.29 16.18 2.17
C PRO A 331 -65.92 17.03 0.95
N LEU A 332 -65.88 16.41 -0.24
CA LEU A 332 -65.45 17.05 -1.49
C LEU A 332 -64.06 17.69 -1.41
N GLY A 333 -63.17 17.17 -0.55
CA GLY A 333 -61.82 17.71 -0.35
C GLY A 333 -61.74 18.91 0.60
N VAL A 334 -62.85 19.35 1.20
CA VAL A 334 -62.90 20.51 2.10
C VAL A 334 -62.84 20.05 3.56
N LEU A 335 -61.93 20.64 4.34
CA LEU A 335 -61.79 20.35 5.77
C LEU A 335 -63.08 20.65 6.55
N SER A 336 -63.55 19.68 7.32
CA SER A 336 -64.67 19.81 8.26
C SER A 336 -64.32 19.16 9.60
N ILE A 337 -64.60 19.86 10.70
CA ILE A 337 -64.29 19.44 12.07
C ILE A 337 -65.59 19.41 12.87
N ALA A 338 -65.91 18.26 13.46
CA ALA A 338 -67.14 18.05 14.21
C ALA A 338 -66.90 17.35 15.56
N ASP A 339 -67.90 17.43 16.44
CA ASP A 339 -67.91 16.63 17.67
C ASP A 339 -68.12 15.13 17.36
N PRO A 340 -67.52 14.24 18.15
CA PRO A 340 -67.69 12.80 17.96
C PRO A 340 -69.15 12.40 18.23
N THR A 341 -69.69 11.54 17.37
CA THR A 341 -71.06 11.01 17.48
C THR A 341 -71.19 9.85 18.46
N GLY A 342 -70.06 9.34 19.00
CA GLY A 342 -70.00 8.16 19.86
C GLY A 342 -69.98 6.82 19.10
N THR A 343 -70.08 6.82 17.77
CA THR A 343 -69.93 5.63 16.93
C THR A 343 -68.47 5.43 16.49
N PRO A 344 -68.02 4.19 16.22
CA PRO A 344 -66.71 3.95 15.62
C PRO A 344 -66.53 4.77 14.33
N LEU A 345 -65.35 5.36 14.16
CA LEU A 345 -65.03 6.16 12.97
C LEU A 345 -64.95 5.26 11.73
N THR A 346 -65.54 5.71 10.64
CA THR A 346 -65.35 5.11 9.31
C THR A 346 -63.94 5.37 8.76
N THR A 347 -63.60 4.78 7.61
CA THR A 347 -62.32 5.01 6.92
C THR A 347 -62.18 6.43 6.36
N ASP A 348 -63.27 7.21 6.27
CA ASP A 348 -63.30 8.62 5.84
C ASP A 348 -63.44 9.62 7.00
N GLN A 349 -63.44 9.11 8.24
CA GLN A 349 -63.49 9.92 9.46
C GLN A 349 -62.19 9.76 10.23
N PHE A 350 -61.52 10.88 10.44
CA PHE A 350 -60.16 10.93 10.96
C PHE A 350 -60.11 11.55 12.35
N THR A 351 -59.20 11.09 13.18
CA THR A 351 -58.75 11.83 14.36
C THR A 351 -57.84 12.99 13.93
N VAL A 352 -57.58 13.94 14.83
CA VAL A 352 -56.57 14.99 14.58
C VAL A 352 -55.18 14.39 14.32
N MET A 353 -54.83 13.30 15.01
CA MET A 353 -53.56 12.58 14.79
C MET A 353 -53.46 12.00 13.38
N GLU A 354 -54.53 11.38 12.89
CA GLU A 354 -54.61 10.83 11.53
C GLU A 354 -54.54 11.96 10.49
N ALA A 355 -55.27 13.06 10.70
CA ALA A 355 -55.27 14.20 9.80
C ALA A 355 -53.90 14.89 9.68
N ASN A 356 -53.15 14.97 10.78
CA ASN A 356 -51.81 15.56 10.82
C ASN A 356 -50.67 14.58 10.51
N PHE A 357 -50.95 13.38 10.01
CA PHE A 357 -49.94 12.33 9.92
C PHE A 357 -48.71 12.73 9.08
N SER A 358 -48.86 13.59 8.06
CA SER A 358 -47.75 14.14 7.28
C SER A 358 -46.73 14.91 8.13
N LEU A 359 -47.18 15.67 9.14
CA LEU A 359 -46.30 16.42 10.03
C LEU A 359 -45.43 15.46 10.83
N PHE A 360 -46.06 14.44 11.43
CA PHE A 360 -45.36 13.45 12.24
C PHE A 360 -44.39 12.63 11.40
N PHE A 361 -44.82 12.21 10.21
CA PHE A 361 -44.02 11.44 9.28
C PHE A 361 -42.78 12.22 8.84
N GLY A 362 -42.96 13.44 8.29
CA GLY A 362 -41.87 14.25 7.78
C GLY A 362 -40.83 14.58 8.85
N LEU A 363 -41.27 15.09 10.00
CA LEU A 363 -40.36 15.46 11.10
C LEU A 363 -39.66 14.25 11.72
N ALA A 364 -40.37 13.14 11.93
CA ALA A 364 -39.75 11.94 12.50
C ALA A 364 -38.68 11.36 11.55
N VAL A 365 -39.00 11.22 10.26
CA VAL A 365 -38.03 10.76 9.24
C VAL A 365 -36.85 11.70 9.15
N GLN A 366 -37.05 13.02 9.19
CA GLN A 366 -35.94 13.98 9.24
C GLN A 366 -35.06 13.78 10.47
N LEU A 367 -35.63 13.62 11.66
CA LEU A 367 -34.85 13.42 12.87
C LEU A 367 -34.08 12.09 12.86
N TYR A 368 -34.62 11.05 12.22
CA TYR A 368 -33.88 9.82 11.96
C TYR A 368 -32.75 10.05 10.95
N GLN A 369 -33.00 10.66 9.79
CA GLN A 369 -31.94 10.92 8.82
C GLN A 369 -30.88 11.92 9.32
N ALA A 370 -31.22 12.77 10.29
CA ALA A 370 -30.26 13.61 10.99
C ALA A 370 -29.25 12.81 11.84
N THR A 371 -29.50 11.52 12.10
CA THR A 371 -28.50 10.62 12.72
C THR A 371 -27.62 9.93 11.68
N LEU A 372 -27.99 9.93 10.39
CA LEU A 372 -27.25 9.23 9.33
C LEU A 372 -26.10 10.10 8.81
N VAL A 373 -25.14 10.39 9.69
CA VAL A 373 -23.97 11.24 9.42
C VAL A 373 -22.72 10.36 9.28
N SER A 374 -22.04 10.46 8.14
CA SER A 374 -20.80 9.72 7.83
C SER A 374 -19.59 10.65 7.91
N ASP A 375 -19.18 10.89 9.15
CA ASP A 375 -18.13 11.80 9.55
C ASP A 375 -16.81 11.13 9.97
N ASP A 376 -16.62 9.82 9.71
CA ASP A 376 -15.43 9.07 10.12
C ASP A 376 -14.74 8.34 8.95
N SER A 377 -14.79 8.92 7.75
CA SER A 377 -14.04 8.40 6.60
C SER A 377 -12.52 8.49 6.80
N PRO A 378 -11.70 7.75 6.01
CA PRO A 378 -10.25 7.95 5.97
C PRO A 378 -9.85 9.43 5.82
N PHE A 379 -10.57 10.21 5.01
CA PHE A 379 -10.36 11.65 4.88
C PHE A 379 -10.63 12.42 6.18
N ASP A 380 -11.71 12.12 6.90
CA ASP A 380 -12.02 12.80 8.17
C ASP A 380 -10.93 12.52 9.22
N ARG A 381 -10.47 11.26 9.32
CA ARG A 381 -9.37 10.85 10.22
C ARG A 381 -8.03 11.51 9.86
N PHE A 382 -7.77 11.74 8.57
CA PHE A 382 -6.61 12.49 8.09
C PHE A 382 -6.68 13.97 8.52
N MET A 383 -7.83 14.61 8.33
CA MET A 383 -8.03 16.01 8.70
C MET A 383 -8.01 16.21 10.22
N ASP A 384 -8.58 15.30 11.00
CA ASP A 384 -8.64 15.37 12.47
C ASP A 384 -7.25 15.38 13.14
N GLY A 385 -6.28 14.64 12.61
CA GLY A 385 -4.93 14.68 13.17
C GLY A 385 -4.05 15.79 12.62
N GLY A 386 -4.55 16.70 11.79
CA GLY A 386 -3.84 17.89 11.34
C GLY A 386 -3.38 17.87 9.87
N GLY A 387 -3.91 16.96 9.05
CA GLY A 387 -3.59 16.88 7.61
C GLY A 387 -2.13 16.55 7.34
N GLU A 388 -1.55 17.13 6.28
CA GLU A 388 -0.16 16.86 5.85
C GLU A 388 0.92 17.21 6.90
N GLY A 389 0.59 18.05 7.89
CA GLY A 389 1.49 18.43 8.99
C GLY A 389 1.13 17.82 10.35
N GLY A 390 0.20 16.86 10.36
CA GLY A 390 -0.48 16.34 11.53
C GLY A 390 0.12 15.09 12.19
N ALA A 391 -0.44 14.68 13.34
CA ALA A 391 -0.11 13.45 14.03
C ALA A 391 -0.69 12.17 13.38
N THR A 392 -1.66 12.29 12.46
CA THR A 392 -2.28 11.17 11.71
C THR A 392 -2.15 11.33 10.20
N THR A 393 -0.94 11.62 9.72
CA THR A 393 -0.64 11.73 8.26
C THR A 393 -0.91 10.45 7.46
N ASN A 394 -1.13 9.32 8.14
CA ASN A 394 -1.16 7.98 7.54
C ASN A 394 -2.57 7.48 7.17
N ALA A 395 -3.64 8.26 7.43
CA ALA A 395 -5.00 7.83 7.11
C ALA A 395 -5.33 7.88 5.60
N LEU A 396 -4.51 8.55 4.77
CA LEU A 396 -4.59 8.52 3.31
C LEU A 396 -3.31 7.93 2.71
N THR A 397 -3.48 7.08 1.68
CA THR A 397 -2.37 6.56 0.88
C THR A 397 -1.70 7.67 0.06
N PRO A 398 -0.47 7.46 -0.46
CA PRO A 398 0.20 8.45 -1.32
C PRO A 398 -0.61 8.79 -2.58
N GLU A 399 -1.27 7.79 -3.17
CA GLU A 399 -2.15 7.95 -4.33
C GLU A 399 -3.39 8.78 -3.97
N GLN A 400 -4.02 8.52 -2.82
CA GLN A 400 -5.15 9.31 -2.33
C GLN A 400 -4.78 10.78 -2.05
N LYS A 401 -3.56 11.03 -1.56
CA LYS A 401 -3.05 12.40 -1.36
C LYS A 401 -2.81 13.10 -2.69
N LEU A 402 -2.26 12.39 -3.68
CA LEU A 402 -2.17 12.90 -5.05
C LEU A 402 -3.56 13.23 -5.61
N GLY A 403 -4.54 12.34 -5.41
CA GLY A 403 -5.93 12.56 -5.78
C GLY A 403 -6.55 13.79 -5.13
N LEU A 404 -6.35 13.98 -3.81
CA LEU A 404 -6.78 15.17 -3.08
C LEU A 404 -6.12 16.44 -3.64
N ALA A 405 -4.82 16.39 -3.95
CA ALA A 405 -4.11 17.52 -4.54
C ALA A 405 -4.69 17.88 -5.91
N VAL A 406 -4.91 16.91 -6.81
CA VAL A 406 -5.56 17.13 -8.10
C VAL A 406 -6.98 17.68 -7.90
N PHE A 407 -7.76 17.10 -6.98
CA PHE A 407 -9.15 17.48 -6.69
C PHE A 407 -9.29 18.92 -6.18
N THR A 408 -8.36 19.37 -5.34
CA THR A 408 -8.37 20.70 -4.71
C THR A 408 -7.61 21.77 -5.48
N ASN A 409 -6.81 21.38 -6.47
CA ASN A 409 -6.07 22.32 -7.28
C ASN A 409 -7.06 23.13 -8.13
N VAL A 410 -7.42 24.31 -7.64
CA VAL A 410 -7.95 25.40 -8.47
C VAL A 410 -6.74 25.97 -9.21
N GLY A 411 -6.48 25.43 -10.39
CA GLY A 411 -5.32 25.79 -11.19
C GLY A 411 -5.21 27.30 -11.39
N LEU A 412 -4.20 27.91 -10.80
CA LEU A 412 -3.74 29.27 -11.16
C LEU A 412 -2.91 29.26 -12.47
N ASN A 413 -2.94 28.14 -13.21
CA ASN A 413 -2.19 27.95 -14.45
C ASN A 413 -3.08 27.25 -15.50
N PRO A 414 -3.49 27.94 -16.57
CA PRO A 414 -4.32 27.36 -17.64
C PRO A 414 -3.62 26.25 -18.46
N LEU A 415 -2.32 26.03 -18.25
CA LEU A 415 -1.48 25.04 -18.94
C LEU A 415 -1.60 23.60 -18.49
N VAL A 416 -1.94 23.44 -17.23
CA VAL A 416 -1.95 22.15 -16.56
C VAL A 416 -3.31 22.16 -15.90
N GLY A 417 -4.31 21.75 -16.68
CA GLY A 417 -5.62 21.54 -16.11
C GLY A 417 -5.45 20.62 -14.90
N ALA A 418 -6.00 21.05 -13.79
CA ALA A 418 -5.92 20.27 -12.57
C ALA A 418 -7.27 20.38 -11.90
N GLY A 419 -7.79 19.21 -11.54
CA GLY A 419 -9.16 18.84 -11.15
C GLY A 419 -10.21 19.92 -10.92
N GLY A 420 -9.93 20.98 -10.14
CA GLY A 420 -10.89 22.07 -9.90
C GLY A 420 -12.21 21.63 -9.25
N CYS A 421 -12.37 20.34 -8.93
CA CYS A 421 -13.59 19.69 -8.47
C CYS A 421 -14.14 20.37 -7.21
N ILE A 422 -13.23 20.90 -6.39
CA ILE A 422 -13.54 21.64 -5.17
C ILE A 422 -14.41 22.88 -5.41
N GLY A 423 -14.45 23.46 -6.63
CA GLY A 423 -15.31 24.59 -6.96
C GLY A 423 -16.80 24.30 -6.75
N CYS A 424 -17.26 23.10 -7.11
CA CYS A 424 -18.64 22.65 -6.87
C CYS A 424 -18.74 21.79 -5.60
N HIS A 425 -17.67 21.09 -5.24
CA HIS A 425 -17.63 20.14 -4.12
C HIS A 425 -16.87 20.67 -2.89
N ALA A 426 -17.02 21.94 -2.57
CA ALA A 426 -16.33 22.57 -1.45
C ALA A 426 -16.89 22.16 -0.08
N GLY A 427 -16.11 22.47 0.97
CA GLY A 427 -16.52 22.31 2.36
C GLY A 427 -16.44 20.87 2.86
N ALA A 428 -16.66 20.67 4.16
CA ALA A 428 -16.56 19.34 4.77
C ALA A 428 -17.59 18.37 4.20
N GLU A 429 -18.72 18.88 3.75
CA GLU A 429 -19.81 18.11 3.15
C GLU A 429 -19.50 17.65 1.71
N PHE A 430 -18.41 18.13 1.09
CA PHE A 430 -18.06 17.89 -0.32
C PHE A 430 -19.19 18.27 -1.30
N THR A 431 -19.87 19.37 -1.00
CA THR A 431 -20.91 19.97 -1.84
C THR A 431 -21.17 21.41 -1.41
N VAL A 432 -21.31 22.30 -2.38
CA VAL A 432 -21.78 23.67 -2.13
C VAL A 432 -23.30 23.79 -2.01
N ALA A 433 -24.06 22.71 -2.24
CA ALA A 433 -25.51 22.66 -2.00
C ALA A 433 -25.90 22.46 -0.51
N SER A 434 -25.02 22.87 0.41
CA SER A 434 -25.14 22.68 1.87
C SER A 434 -25.84 23.86 2.56
N THR A 435 -26.45 23.61 3.71
CA THR A 435 -27.01 24.64 4.61
C THR A 435 -25.97 25.65 5.11
N ASN A 436 -24.68 25.33 5.06
CA ASN A 436 -23.61 26.24 5.48
C ASN A 436 -23.05 27.11 4.34
N ARG A 437 -23.51 26.87 3.11
CA ARG A 437 -23.02 27.48 1.86
C ARG A 437 -24.20 28.06 1.06
N ILE A 438 -25.12 28.74 1.76
CA ILE A 438 -26.32 29.31 1.14
C ILE A 438 -26.01 30.74 0.67
N GLY A 439 -26.18 30.99 -0.62
CA GLY A 439 -26.07 32.32 -1.22
C GLY A 439 -26.78 32.37 -2.58
N LEU A 440 -27.21 33.56 -2.98
CA LEU A 440 -27.47 33.87 -4.38
C LEU A 440 -26.31 34.73 -4.83
N VAL A 441 -25.44 34.17 -5.67
CA VAL A 441 -24.25 34.82 -6.20
C VAL A 441 -23.24 35.19 -5.09
N GLU A 442 -22.14 34.44 -5.02
CA GLU A 442 -20.92 35.05 -4.45
C GLU A 442 -20.59 36.26 -5.32
N PRO A 443 -20.48 37.50 -4.78
CA PRO A 443 -19.86 38.56 -5.56
C PRO A 443 -18.48 38.03 -5.99
N PRO A 444 -18.01 38.33 -7.21
CA PRO A 444 -16.67 37.95 -7.61
C PRO A 444 -15.74 38.40 -6.48
N ASP A 445 -15.04 37.44 -5.88
CA ASP A 445 -14.07 37.75 -4.85
C ASP A 445 -13.21 38.91 -5.42
N PRO A 446 -12.98 40.01 -4.69
CA PRO A 446 -12.06 41.04 -5.15
C PRO A 446 -10.63 40.50 -5.39
N LEU A 447 -10.36 39.23 -5.04
CA LEU A 447 -9.19 38.43 -5.38
C LEU A 447 -9.46 37.28 -6.37
N ALA A 448 -10.71 36.96 -6.71
CA ALA A 448 -11.00 36.18 -7.90
C ALA A 448 -10.71 37.07 -9.11
N PRO A 449 -9.96 36.57 -10.10
CA PRO A 449 -9.85 37.31 -11.34
C PRO A 449 -11.27 37.58 -11.89
N PRO A 450 -11.51 38.74 -12.53
CA PRO A 450 -12.76 38.98 -13.27
C PRO A 450 -13.01 37.83 -14.26
N PRO A 451 -14.17 37.74 -14.94
CA PRO A 451 -14.29 36.90 -16.13
C PRO A 451 -13.24 37.42 -17.13
N VAL A 452 -12.05 36.83 -17.08
CA VAL A 452 -11.01 37.08 -18.05
C VAL A 452 -11.60 36.53 -19.33
N ALA A 453 -11.53 37.28 -20.42
CA ALA A 453 -11.71 36.71 -21.73
C ALA A 453 -10.81 35.46 -21.81
N GLU A 454 -11.38 34.28 -21.60
CA GLU A 454 -10.62 33.05 -21.58
C GLU A 454 -10.23 32.72 -23.00
N GLY A 455 -8.96 32.35 -23.13
CA GLY A 455 -8.40 31.78 -24.33
C GLY A 455 -7.40 32.70 -24.98
N VAL A 456 -6.15 32.24 -24.97
CA VAL A 456 -5.45 31.73 -26.17
C VAL A 456 -3.98 31.64 -25.76
N ILE A 457 -3.27 30.65 -26.28
CA ILE A 457 -1.95 30.17 -25.85
C ILE A 457 -2.18 29.26 -24.64
N GLU A 458 -2.63 28.01 -24.77
CA GLU A 458 -1.68 26.91 -24.89
C GLU A 458 -2.25 25.62 -25.47
N HIS A 459 -1.75 25.27 -26.66
CA HIS A 459 -1.15 23.98 -26.96
C HIS A 459 -0.33 24.14 -28.25
N MET A 460 0.99 24.20 -28.11
CA MET A 460 1.89 23.57 -29.08
C MET A 460 2.83 22.68 -28.25
N ALA A 461 2.46 21.42 -28.07
CA ALA A 461 3.38 20.41 -27.57
C ALA A 461 4.24 19.90 -28.74
N MET A 462 5.55 19.76 -28.55
CA MET A 462 6.36 18.83 -29.37
C MET A 462 7.37 18.08 -28.51
N ALA A 463 7.45 16.77 -28.75
CA ALA A 463 8.32 15.83 -28.07
C ALA A 463 9.67 15.64 -28.82
N VAL A 464 10.73 15.58 -28.00
CA VAL A 464 12.08 14.98 -28.16
C VAL A 464 12.92 15.23 -29.42
N GLN A 465 13.92 16.12 -29.32
CA GLN A 465 15.38 15.80 -29.34
C GLN A 465 16.20 17.09 -29.50
N GLY A 466 16.84 17.55 -28.41
CA GLY A 466 17.95 18.50 -28.45
C GLY A 466 17.61 19.98 -28.16
N ALA A 467 17.96 20.41 -26.94
CA ALA A 467 18.06 21.78 -26.41
C ALA A 467 16.76 22.47 -25.92
N LEU A 468 16.55 22.42 -24.60
CA LEU A 468 15.73 23.33 -23.79
C LEU A 468 16.30 24.76 -23.79
N ARG A 469 15.44 25.81 -23.72
CA ARG A 469 15.51 26.90 -22.72
C ARG A 469 14.12 27.53 -22.45
N ALA A 470 13.76 27.58 -21.17
CA ALA A 470 12.51 27.98 -20.48
C ALA A 470 12.09 29.48 -20.60
N LEU A 471 10.81 29.94 -20.50
CA LEU A 471 9.73 29.90 -19.44
C LEU A 471 9.88 31.06 -18.38
N VAL A 472 8.88 31.95 -18.06
CA VAL A 472 8.09 32.02 -16.76
C VAL A 472 7.51 33.44 -16.37
N PHE A 473 6.17 33.51 -16.15
CA PHE A 473 5.30 33.87 -14.97
C PHE A 473 5.29 35.18 -14.08
N ALA A 474 4.04 35.62 -13.78
CA ALA A 474 3.36 36.16 -12.56
C ALA A 474 3.79 37.44 -11.77
N THR A 475 2.82 38.35 -11.48
CA THR A 475 2.40 38.85 -10.12
C THR A 475 1.16 39.80 -10.15
N HIS A 476 0.22 39.65 -9.20
CA HIS A 476 -0.78 40.65 -8.70
C HIS A 476 -0.23 41.38 -7.45
N PRO A 477 -0.90 42.36 -6.77
CA PRO A 477 -1.80 43.46 -7.17
C PRO A 477 -1.39 44.84 -6.56
N ALA A 478 -1.77 45.96 -7.18
CA ALA A 478 -2.20 47.23 -6.55
C ALA A 478 -2.09 48.42 -7.53
N ALA A 479 -3.18 49.18 -7.63
CA ALA A 479 -3.31 50.48 -8.29
C ALA A 479 -3.27 50.50 -9.84
N LEU A 480 -4.21 51.28 -10.38
CA LEU A 480 -4.41 51.64 -11.78
C LEU A 480 -3.12 52.11 -12.47
N GLU A 481 -2.49 51.26 -13.29
CA GLU A 481 -1.55 51.65 -14.37
C GLU A 481 -1.66 50.61 -15.52
N PRO A 482 -1.49 51.01 -16.79
CA PRO A 482 -1.69 50.13 -17.95
C PRO A 482 -0.57 49.08 -18.06
N GLY A 483 -0.92 47.79 -18.06
CA GLY A 483 0.01 46.66 -18.11
C GLY A 483 0.27 46.11 -19.53
N THR A 484 1.46 45.53 -19.74
CA THR A 484 2.01 44.97 -21.00
C THR A 484 1.89 43.44 -21.06
N LEU A 485 1.58 42.88 -22.24
CA LEU A 485 1.53 41.43 -22.51
C LEU A 485 2.55 41.03 -23.61
N PRO A 486 3.50 40.10 -23.34
CA PRO A 486 4.40 39.54 -24.34
C PRO A 486 3.76 38.52 -25.29
N LEU A 487 4.03 38.63 -26.59
CA LEU A 487 3.86 37.54 -27.57
C LEU A 487 5.15 37.41 -28.38
N ASP A 488 5.73 36.21 -28.46
CA ASP A 488 6.94 35.92 -29.26
C ASP A 488 6.57 35.04 -30.45
N PHE A 489 6.94 35.46 -31.66
CA PHE A 489 6.71 34.74 -32.91
C PHE A 489 8.06 34.52 -33.63
N GLU A 490 8.78 33.45 -33.27
CA GLU A 490 9.85 32.71 -33.98
C GLU A 490 10.96 33.50 -34.77
N PRO A 491 12.21 33.01 -34.91
CA PRO A 491 13.16 32.43 -33.96
C PRO A 491 14.17 33.49 -33.45
N ARG A 492 13.76 34.75 -33.24
CA ARG A 492 14.69 35.88 -33.04
C ARG A 492 14.55 36.67 -31.73
N GLY A 493 13.58 36.35 -30.86
CA GLY A 493 13.59 36.74 -29.45
C GLY A 493 13.38 38.23 -29.12
N GLU A 494 12.47 38.94 -29.80
CA GLU A 494 12.06 40.29 -29.40
C GLU A 494 10.53 40.39 -29.17
N LEU A 495 10.15 41.15 -28.14
CA LEU A 495 8.80 41.26 -27.55
C LEU A 495 7.83 42.11 -28.40
N ILE A 496 6.59 41.64 -28.58
CA ILE A 496 5.46 42.44 -29.10
C ILE A 496 4.65 43.00 -27.92
N GLU A 497 4.44 44.32 -27.85
CA GLU A 497 3.52 44.94 -26.87
C GLU A 497 2.06 44.86 -27.35
N LEU A 498 1.11 44.43 -26.52
CA LEU A 498 -0.33 44.59 -26.75
C LEU A 498 -0.97 45.57 -25.76
N ARG A 499 -1.85 46.46 -26.23
CA ARG A 499 -2.62 47.39 -25.37
C ARG A 499 -4.13 47.29 -25.63
N GLN A 500 -4.91 47.17 -24.55
CA GLN A 500 -6.38 47.20 -24.55
C GLN A 500 -6.89 48.66 -24.50
N GLY A 501 -7.84 49.01 -25.38
CA GLY A 501 -8.50 50.33 -25.36
C GLY A 501 -9.41 50.55 -24.15
N THR A 502 -9.41 51.76 -23.58
CA THR A 502 -9.99 52.08 -22.26
C THR A 502 -11.44 52.59 -22.26
N ALA A 503 -12.23 52.33 -23.30
CA ALA A 503 -13.61 52.83 -23.37
C ALA A 503 -14.64 51.74 -23.01
N PRO A 504 -15.59 52.00 -22.08
CA PRO A 504 -16.53 50.99 -21.56
C PRO A 504 -17.55 50.44 -22.58
N ASP A 505 -17.71 51.09 -23.74
CA ASP A 505 -18.67 50.70 -24.79
C ASP A 505 -17.99 50.39 -26.16
N ALA A 506 -16.66 50.21 -26.20
CA ALA A 506 -15.93 49.97 -27.43
C ALA A 506 -15.61 48.47 -27.64
N PRO A 507 -15.49 47.99 -28.90
CA PRO A 507 -14.95 46.65 -29.17
C PRO A 507 -13.64 46.42 -28.42
N VAL A 508 -13.39 45.18 -27.96
CA VAL A 508 -12.09 44.81 -27.40
C VAL A 508 -11.07 44.99 -28.54
N ALA A 509 -10.25 46.03 -28.43
CA ALA A 509 -9.27 46.42 -29.42
C ALA A 509 -7.87 46.18 -28.88
N PHE A 510 -7.10 45.33 -29.56
CA PHE A 510 -5.70 45.06 -29.24
C PHE A 510 -4.82 45.77 -30.26
N SER A 511 -3.84 46.54 -29.78
CA SER A 511 -2.85 47.21 -30.63
C SER A 511 -1.42 46.84 -30.23
N GLY A 512 -0.55 46.61 -31.22
CA GLY A 512 0.84 46.27 -30.97
C GLY A 512 1.84 46.69 -32.03
N VAL A 513 3.12 46.65 -31.67
CA VAL A 513 4.25 47.22 -32.43
C VAL A 513 5.28 46.14 -32.75
N LEU A 514 5.55 45.92 -34.04
CA LEU A 514 6.57 44.97 -34.52
C LEU A 514 7.78 45.73 -35.09
N PRO A 515 8.98 45.69 -34.48
CA PRO A 515 10.17 46.32 -35.05
C PRO A 515 10.68 45.56 -36.28
N GLY A 516 11.03 46.29 -37.33
CA GLY A 516 11.54 45.70 -38.58
C GLY A 516 13.04 45.84 -38.75
N VAL A 517 13.61 45.00 -39.61
CA VAL A 517 15.05 45.00 -39.92
C VAL A 517 15.31 45.96 -41.09
N PRO A 518 16.42 46.74 -41.09
CA PRO A 518 16.81 47.52 -42.26
C PRO A 518 16.94 46.61 -43.50
N GLY A 519 15.99 46.73 -44.44
CA GLY A 519 15.93 45.95 -45.68
C GLY A 519 14.78 44.93 -45.79
N SER A 520 13.94 44.72 -44.76
CA SER A 520 12.83 43.75 -44.80
C SER A 520 11.44 44.37 -45.01
N CYS A 521 11.35 45.66 -45.29
CA CYS A 521 10.10 46.40 -45.50
C CYS A 521 9.27 45.95 -46.75
N GLU A 522 9.63 44.86 -47.43
CA GLU A 522 8.95 44.35 -48.64
C GLU A 522 8.18 43.04 -48.47
N VAL A 523 8.20 42.37 -47.31
CA VAL A 523 7.43 41.12 -47.12
C VAL A 523 6.10 41.41 -46.41
N ALA A 524 5.00 41.39 -47.17
CA ALA A 524 3.65 41.54 -46.66
C ALA A 524 3.33 40.41 -45.65
N LEU A 525 3.12 40.76 -44.38
CA LEU A 525 2.54 39.85 -43.40
C LEU A 525 1.07 39.58 -43.77
N LEU A 526 0.67 38.31 -43.79
CA LEU A 526 -0.69 37.86 -44.10
C LEU A 526 -1.68 38.28 -43.00
N PRO A 527 -2.96 38.58 -43.33
CA PRO A 527 -3.94 39.05 -42.36
C PRO A 527 -4.31 37.98 -41.32
N LEU A 528 -4.43 38.39 -40.05
CA LEU A 528 -5.05 37.63 -38.97
C LEU A 528 -6.58 37.63 -39.16
N VAL A 529 -7.22 36.46 -39.12
CA VAL A 529 -8.66 36.32 -39.34
C VAL A 529 -9.29 35.53 -38.19
N LEU A 530 -10.27 36.13 -37.52
CA LEU A 530 -11.18 35.45 -36.58
C LEU A 530 -12.46 35.09 -37.33
N ALA A 531 -12.80 33.79 -37.37
CA ALA A 531 -13.98 33.28 -38.06
C ALA A 531 -14.89 32.53 -37.08
N PRO A 532 -16.23 32.62 -37.23
CA PRO A 532 -17.15 31.83 -36.41
C PRO A 532 -16.96 30.33 -36.69
N ASN A 533 -17.19 29.51 -35.67
CA ASN A 533 -17.18 28.04 -35.80
C ASN A 533 -18.13 27.61 -36.94
N PRO A 534 -17.71 26.78 -37.91
CA PRO A 534 -18.49 26.44 -39.11
C PRO A 534 -19.86 25.78 -38.84
N ALA A 535 -20.18 25.42 -37.59
CA ALA A 535 -21.49 24.93 -37.19
C ALA A 535 -22.59 26.02 -37.08
N LEU A 536 -22.23 27.30 -36.97
CA LEU A 536 -23.18 28.42 -36.97
C LEU A 536 -23.28 29.02 -38.37
N ALA A 537 -24.39 28.75 -39.07
CA ALA A 537 -24.68 29.24 -40.41
C ALA A 537 -24.97 30.76 -40.43
N LEU A 538 -23.94 31.58 -40.24
CA LEU A 538 -23.87 32.95 -40.73
C LEU A 538 -22.69 33.00 -41.70
N GLY A 539 -22.88 33.58 -42.89
CA GLY A 539 -21.95 33.48 -44.02
C GLY A 539 -20.50 33.92 -43.72
N PRO A 540 -19.57 33.81 -44.68
CA PRO A 540 -18.11 33.86 -44.48
C PRO A 540 -17.57 35.28 -44.24
N GLN A 541 -18.23 36.07 -43.40
CA GLN A 541 -17.78 37.39 -43.00
C GLN A 541 -16.91 37.26 -41.74
N PRO A 542 -15.65 37.72 -41.76
CA PRO A 542 -14.79 37.72 -40.58
C PRO A 542 -15.35 38.67 -39.50
N PHE A 543 -15.32 38.26 -38.24
CA PHE A 543 -15.81 39.06 -37.09
C PHE A 543 -14.83 40.17 -36.68
N ALA A 544 -13.56 40.06 -37.09
CA ALA A 544 -12.54 41.10 -36.96
C ALA A 544 -11.49 40.96 -38.09
N THR A 545 -10.97 42.09 -38.58
CA THR A 545 -9.85 42.17 -39.53
C THR A 545 -8.74 43.04 -38.96
N ALA A 546 -7.49 42.57 -39.00
CA ALA A 546 -6.32 43.37 -38.63
C ALA A 546 -5.88 44.27 -39.79
N ALA A 547 -5.68 45.58 -39.53
CA ALA A 547 -5.04 46.48 -40.49
C ALA A 547 -3.57 46.69 -40.09
N LEU A 548 -2.63 46.36 -40.97
CA LEU A 548 -1.19 46.57 -40.73
C LEU A 548 -0.75 47.88 -41.39
N THR A 549 -0.19 48.82 -40.60
CA THR A 549 0.43 50.04 -41.15
C THR A 549 1.92 50.02 -40.84
N VAL A 550 2.76 50.06 -41.88
CA VAL A 550 4.23 50.03 -41.76
C VAL A 550 4.77 51.46 -41.69
N ALA A 551 5.43 51.80 -40.60
CA ALA A 551 6.08 53.09 -40.38
C ALA A 551 7.49 53.14 -41.03
N PRO A 552 8.07 54.35 -41.27
CA PRO A 552 9.33 54.52 -42.01
C PRO A 552 10.57 53.89 -41.38
N ASP A 553 10.51 53.53 -40.09
CA ASP A 553 11.52 52.80 -39.33
C ASP A 553 11.32 51.27 -39.36
N CYS A 554 10.54 50.78 -40.34
CA CYS A 554 10.09 49.40 -40.50
C CYS A 554 9.29 48.85 -39.31
N THR A 555 8.62 49.71 -38.53
CA THR A 555 7.76 49.27 -37.43
C THR A 555 6.32 49.03 -37.92
N ALA A 556 5.73 47.86 -37.70
CA ALA A 556 4.34 47.58 -38.11
C ALA A 556 3.37 47.68 -36.92
N LEU A 557 2.36 48.54 -37.06
CA LEU A 557 1.22 48.66 -36.13
C LEU A 557 0.06 47.81 -36.64
N PHE A 558 -0.52 46.98 -35.78
CA PHE A 558 -1.78 46.30 -36.06
C PHE A 558 -2.85 46.66 -35.03
N GLU A 559 -4.11 46.70 -35.47
CA GLU A 559 -5.29 46.93 -34.62
C GLU A 559 -6.33 45.85 -34.94
N VAL A 560 -6.76 45.08 -33.93
CA VAL A 560 -7.81 44.05 -34.04
C VAL A 560 -8.99 44.47 -33.18
N ALA A 561 -10.11 44.84 -33.80
CA ALA A 561 -11.33 45.25 -33.10
C ALA A 561 -12.38 44.12 -33.11
N ILE A 562 -12.71 43.58 -31.93
CA ILE A 562 -13.75 42.54 -31.76
C ILE A 562 -15.02 43.22 -31.20
N ARG A 563 -16.09 43.33 -32.00
CA ARG A 563 -17.39 43.84 -31.52
C ARG A 563 -18.28 42.68 -31.06
N VAL A 564 -18.76 42.77 -29.81
CA VAL A 564 -19.79 41.94 -29.14
C VAL A 564 -19.87 40.51 -29.68
N ALA A 565 -19.11 39.61 -29.06
CA ALA A 565 -19.16 38.18 -29.35
C ALA A 565 -20.33 37.52 -28.59
N PRO A 566 -21.25 36.80 -29.24
CA PRO A 566 -22.19 35.92 -28.55
C PRO A 566 -21.45 34.82 -27.76
N PRO A 567 -22.08 34.18 -26.76
CA PRO A 567 -21.47 33.08 -26.04
C PRO A 567 -21.01 31.94 -26.97
N GLY A 568 -19.83 31.38 -26.71
CA GLY A 568 -19.29 30.24 -27.46
C GLY A 568 -17.79 30.30 -27.76
N ASP A 569 -17.34 29.29 -28.49
CA ASP A 569 -15.93 29.02 -28.83
C ASP A 569 -15.54 29.59 -30.21
N TYR A 570 -14.50 30.42 -30.25
CA TYR A 570 -14.01 31.11 -31.45
C TYR A 570 -12.61 30.63 -31.86
N PRO A 571 -12.46 29.89 -32.97
CA PRO A 571 -11.17 29.45 -33.45
C PRO A 571 -10.32 30.59 -33.99
N VAL A 572 -9.07 30.67 -33.55
CA VAL A 572 -8.06 31.64 -34.01
C VAL A 572 -7.18 31.00 -35.09
N ALA A 573 -7.03 31.66 -36.25
CA ALA A 573 -6.20 31.15 -37.35
C ALA A 573 -5.23 32.22 -37.90
N VAL A 574 -4.00 31.80 -38.23
CA VAL A 574 -2.98 32.64 -38.87
C VAL A 574 -2.61 32.01 -40.21
N GLY A 575 -2.80 32.74 -41.32
CA GLY A 575 -2.53 32.23 -42.67
C GLY A 575 -3.39 31.04 -43.10
N GLY A 576 -4.57 30.87 -42.49
CA GLY A 576 -5.50 29.76 -42.76
C GLY A 576 -5.25 28.49 -41.93
N LEU A 577 -4.31 28.50 -40.98
CA LEU A 577 -4.02 27.37 -40.08
C LEU A 577 -4.51 27.67 -38.64
N PRO A 578 -5.24 26.75 -37.98
CA PRO A 578 -5.75 26.95 -36.60
C PRO A 578 -4.62 27.04 -35.56
N ARG A 579 -4.78 27.91 -34.56
CA ARG A 579 -3.77 28.23 -33.53
C ARG A 579 -4.31 28.29 -32.09
N GLY A 580 -5.62 28.28 -31.86
CA GLY A 580 -6.24 28.32 -30.52
C GLY A 580 -7.75 28.59 -30.56
N VAL A 581 -8.40 28.66 -29.40
CA VAL A 581 -9.84 28.95 -29.24
C VAL A 581 -10.04 29.99 -28.12
N ILE A 582 -10.94 30.96 -28.33
CA ILE A 582 -11.41 31.93 -27.31
C ILE A 582 -12.81 31.52 -26.88
N THR A 583 -13.06 31.42 -25.58
CA THR A 583 -14.39 31.05 -25.04
C THR A 583 -15.02 32.27 -24.36
N VAL A 584 -16.24 32.60 -24.77
CA VAL A 584 -17.03 33.70 -24.18
C VAL A 584 -18.23 33.09 -23.45
N VAL A 585 -18.31 33.28 -22.13
CA VAL A 585 -19.47 32.91 -21.29
C VAL A 585 -20.14 34.18 -20.73
N PRO A 586 -21.49 34.24 -20.65
CA PRO A 586 -22.18 35.38 -20.07
C PRO A 586 -22.17 35.34 -18.53
N ASP A 587 -22.01 36.50 -17.89
CA ASP A 587 -22.30 36.67 -16.45
C ASP A 587 -23.79 36.43 -16.19
N ALA A 588 -24.17 35.23 -15.74
CA ALA A 588 -25.55 34.83 -15.50
C ALA A 588 -25.83 34.57 -14.01
N PHE A 589 -27.05 34.90 -13.55
CA PHE A 589 -27.48 34.59 -12.19
C PHE A 589 -27.91 33.12 -12.08
N TYR A 590 -27.51 32.44 -11.01
CA TYR A 590 -27.84 31.05 -10.74
C TYR A 590 -28.18 30.82 -9.26
N ASP A 591 -28.73 29.64 -8.95
CA ASP A 591 -28.96 29.18 -7.58
C ASP A 591 -27.70 28.44 -7.11
N ALA A 592 -27.00 28.94 -6.07
CA ALA A 592 -25.78 28.29 -5.58
C ALA A 592 -26.00 26.81 -5.24
N GLY A 593 -25.04 25.96 -5.64
CA GLY A 593 -25.14 24.50 -5.51
C GLY A 593 -25.95 23.82 -6.60
N PHE A 594 -26.47 24.54 -7.59
CA PHE A 594 -27.15 24.00 -8.76
C PHE A 594 -26.40 24.41 -10.03
N TYR A 595 -25.89 23.42 -10.77
CA TYR A 595 -25.07 23.66 -11.96
C TYR A 595 -25.50 22.78 -13.11
N ASN A 596 -25.43 23.33 -14.33
CA ASN A 596 -25.62 22.56 -15.55
C ASN A 596 -24.25 22.07 -16.01
N ILE A 597 -24.05 20.75 -15.95
CA ILE A 597 -22.77 20.12 -16.26
C ILE A 597 -22.74 19.42 -17.62
N GLY A 598 -23.82 19.51 -18.41
CA GLY A 598 -23.84 18.92 -19.75
C GLY A 598 -24.09 17.41 -19.81
N VAL A 599 -24.81 16.81 -18.86
CA VAL A 599 -25.19 15.37 -18.91
C VAL A 599 -26.25 15.08 -19.98
N ARG A 600 -27.21 16.00 -20.16
CA ARG A 600 -28.24 15.96 -21.20
C ARG A 600 -28.43 17.35 -21.79
N PRO A 601 -29.00 17.48 -23.01
CA PRO A 601 -29.44 18.76 -23.53
C PRO A 601 -30.40 19.45 -22.56
N THR A 602 -30.19 20.75 -22.34
CA THR A 602 -30.96 21.57 -21.39
C THR A 602 -32.47 21.51 -21.65
N ALA A 603 -32.88 21.38 -22.91
CA ALA A 603 -34.28 21.28 -23.30
C ALA A 603 -34.97 19.97 -22.85
N GLU A 604 -34.19 18.93 -22.52
CA GLU A 604 -34.67 17.60 -22.14
C GLU A 604 -34.66 17.39 -20.62
N ASP A 605 -33.75 18.06 -19.91
CA ASP A 605 -33.72 18.07 -18.44
C ASP A 605 -33.54 19.51 -17.93
N LEU A 606 -34.63 20.13 -17.47
CA LEU A 606 -34.63 21.52 -17.00
C LEU A 606 -34.05 21.70 -15.59
N GLY A 607 -33.96 20.64 -14.80
CA GLY A 607 -33.52 20.74 -13.40
C GLY A 607 -34.29 21.77 -12.57
N VAL A 608 -33.57 22.67 -11.89
CA VAL A 608 -34.13 23.73 -11.03
C VAL A 608 -34.82 24.86 -11.82
N GLY A 609 -34.57 24.96 -13.12
CA GLY A 609 -35.26 25.89 -14.03
C GLY A 609 -36.74 25.57 -14.24
N GLY A 610 -37.15 24.34 -13.91
CA GLY A 610 -38.54 23.88 -13.97
C GLY A 610 -39.48 24.50 -12.92
N GLU A 611 -40.71 23.98 -12.89
CA GLU A 611 -41.81 24.52 -12.08
C GLU A 611 -42.35 23.53 -11.04
N ALA A 612 -42.93 24.06 -9.97
CA ALA A 612 -43.79 23.32 -9.05
C ALA A 612 -45.17 23.03 -9.69
N PRO A 613 -45.99 22.11 -9.14
CA PRO A 613 -47.27 21.69 -9.74
C PRO A 613 -48.30 22.79 -10.04
N VAL A 614 -48.17 23.97 -9.42
CA VAL A 614 -49.02 25.15 -9.66
C VAL A 614 -48.42 26.15 -10.65
N GLY A 615 -47.35 25.77 -11.37
CA GLY A 615 -46.64 26.61 -12.33
C GLY A 615 -45.70 27.63 -11.70
N GLU A 616 -45.38 27.47 -10.40
CA GLU A 616 -44.43 28.37 -9.73
C GLU A 616 -42.98 27.96 -9.99
N PRO A 617 -42.07 28.88 -10.35
CA PRO A 617 -40.67 28.55 -10.59
C PRO A 617 -39.97 27.94 -9.37
N LEU A 618 -39.13 26.92 -9.61
CA LEU A 618 -38.37 26.28 -8.55
C LEU A 618 -37.14 27.10 -8.13
N ALA A 619 -36.42 27.66 -9.10
CA ALA A 619 -35.21 28.45 -8.91
C ALA A 619 -35.47 29.77 -8.19
N PHE A 620 -34.61 30.12 -7.23
CA PHE A 620 -34.67 31.40 -6.52
C PHE A 620 -34.33 32.56 -7.44
N ALA A 621 -33.32 32.44 -8.29
CA ALA A 621 -32.95 33.50 -9.24
C ALA A 621 -34.12 33.88 -10.16
N ARG A 622 -34.86 32.88 -10.68
CA ARG A 622 -36.07 33.11 -11.47
C ARG A 622 -37.20 33.74 -10.66
N ARG A 623 -37.36 33.36 -9.39
CA ARG A 623 -38.37 33.99 -8.52
C ARG A 623 -38.06 35.46 -8.26
N LEU A 624 -36.81 35.80 -7.95
CA LEU A 624 -36.39 37.18 -7.76
C LEU A 624 -36.57 38.00 -9.05
N GLN A 625 -36.20 37.46 -10.22
CA GLN A 625 -36.43 38.09 -11.52
C GLN A 625 -37.91 38.43 -11.76
N LEU A 626 -38.83 37.58 -11.27
CA LEU A 626 -40.28 37.77 -11.38
C LEU A 626 -40.89 38.57 -10.21
N GLY A 627 -40.08 39.01 -9.25
CA GLY A 627 -40.57 39.70 -8.04
C GLY A 627 -41.40 38.81 -7.10
N LEU A 628 -41.22 37.48 -7.18
CA LEU A 628 -41.89 36.51 -6.32
C LEU A 628 -41.15 36.36 -4.98
N PRO A 629 -41.87 36.09 -3.87
CA PRO A 629 -41.24 35.93 -2.57
C PRO A 629 -40.37 34.67 -2.50
N THR A 630 -39.23 34.77 -1.82
CA THR A 630 -38.29 33.68 -1.55
C THR A 630 -38.08 33.52 -0.03
N PRO A 631 -39.13 33.19 0.74
CA PRO A 631 -39.10 33.16 2.20
C PRO A 631 -38.01 32.25 2.79
N GLU A 632 -37.52 31.28 2.01
CA GLU A 632 -36.47 30.34 2.39
C GLU A 632 -35.08 30.97 2.57
N ILE A 633 -34.84 32.13 1.96
CA ILE A 633 -33.53 32.81 1.98
C ILE A 633 -33.58 34.24 2.55
N VAL A 634 -34.75 34.68 3.04
CA VAL A 634 -34.93 36.00 3.64
C VAL A 634 -34.06 36.12 4.90
N GLY A 635 -33.12 37.08 4.90
CA GLY A 635 -32.21 37.34 6.01
C GLY A 635 -30.84 36.66 5.91
N LEU A 636 -30.54 35.95 4.82
CA LEU A 636 -29.21 35.44 4.52
C LEU A 636 -28.39 36.51 3.78
N ALA A 637 -27.14 36.72 4.20
CA ALA A 637 -26.22 37.65 3.55
C ALA A 637 -26.00 37.20 2.08
N GLY A 638 -26.43 38.02 1.11
CA GLY A 638 -26.40 37.69 -0.32
C GLY A 638 -27.78 37.66 -1.01
N ALA A 639 -28.89 37.62 -0.26
CA ALA A 639 -30.24 37.65 -0.82
C ALA A 639 -30.71 39.05 -1.29
N ASP A 640 -29.84 40.07 -1.24
CA ASP A 640 -30.11 41.45 -1.69
C ASP A 640 -29.87 41.64 -3.21
N ALA A 641 -29.55 40.57 -3.95
CA ALA A 641 -29.33 40.65 -5.39
C ALA A 641 -30.61 41.13 -6.11
N VAL A 642 -30.54 42.33 -6.70
CA VAL A 642 -31.60 42.86 -7.55
C VAL A 642 -31.42 42.29 -8.95
N ILE A 643 -32.23 41.29 -9.30
CA ILE A 643 -32.23 40.69 -10.64
C ILE A 643 -33.31 41.40 -11.49
N GLY A 644 -32.86 42.02 -12.58
CA GLY A 644 -33.71 42.65 -13.59
C GLY A 644 -34.44 41.64 -14.48
N PRO A 645 -35.56 42.04 -15.11
CA PRO A 645 -36.39 41.16 -15.95
C PRO A 645 -35.69 40.66 -17.22
N THR A 646 -34.54 41.23 -17.60
CA THR A 646 -33.75 40.87 -18.78
C THR A 646 -32.41 40.25 -18.43
N ASP A 647 -32.10 40.10 -17.13
CA ASP A 647 -30.82 39.57 -16.71
C ASP A 647 -30.75 38.08 -17.06
N PRO A 648 -29.61 37.61 -17.62
CA PRO A 648 -29.45 36.21 -17.98
C PRO A 648 -29.45 35.32 -16.73
N LEU A 649 -30.10 34.16 -16.83
CA LEU A 649 -30.18 33.16 -15.77
C LEU A 649 -29.57 31.83 -16.24
N ALA A 650 -28.69 31.23 -15.43
CA ALA A 650 -28.13 29.89 -15.62
C ALA A 650 -28.82 28.88 -14.69
N VAL A 651 -30.14 28.76 -14.83
CA VAL A 651 -30.96 27.86 -13.99
C VAL A 651 -31.54 26.68 -14.76
N GLU A 652 -31.59 26.76 -16.08
CA GLU A 652 -32.06 25.65 -16.92
C GLU A 652 -30.97 24.58 -17.03
N GLY A 653 -31.37 23.32 -16.86
CA GLY A 653 -30.45 22.18 -16.79
C GLY A 653 -29.57 22.16 -15.55
N ALA A 654 -29.75 23.11 -14.63
CA ALA A 654 -28.98 23.17 -13.41
C ALA A 654 -29.54 22.22 -12.35
N LEU A 655 -28.67 21.35 -11.85
CA LEU A 655 -29.02 20.32 -10.87
C LEU A 655 -28.18 20.41 -9.62
N LYS A 656 -28.77 19.99 -8.50
CA LYS A 656 -28.14 19.98 -7.20
C LYS A 656 -26.84 19.19 -7.28
N THR A 657 -25.75 19.83 -6.87
CA THR A 657 -24.45 19.19 -6.68
C THR A 657 -24.57 18.22 -5.50
N PRO A 658 -24.47 16.90 -5.71
CA PRO A 658 -24.55 15.94 -4.61
C PRO A 658 -23.28 15.99 -3.76
N SER A 659 -23.37 15.54 -2.51
CA SER A 659 -22.18 15.25 -1.71
C SER A 659 -21.42 14.08 -2.33
N LEU A 660 -20.08 14.14 -2.30
CA LEU A 660 -19.22 13.02 -2.71
C LEU A 660 -18.90 12.04 -1.57
N ARG A 661 -19.46 12.25 -0.39
CA ARG A 661 -19.26 11.32 0.74
C ARG A 661 -19.93 9.98 0.44
N ASN A 662 -19.18 8.89 0.61
CA ASN A 662 -19.56 7.52 0.26
C ASN A 662 -19.90 7.30 -1.22
N VAL A 663 -19.38 8.14 -2.14
CA VAL A 663 -19.73 8.07 -3.57
C VAL A 663 -19.42 6.72 -4.20
N GLU A 664 -18.42 6.01 -3.70
CA GLU A 664 -18.12 4.60 -4.03
C GLU A 664 -19.35 3.69 -4.00
N LEU A 665 -20.28 3.90 -3.07
CA LEU A 665 -21.40 2.99 -2.77
C LEU A 665 -22.72 3.42 -3.44
N THR A 666 -22.65 4.37 -4.39
CA THR A 666 -23.85 5.05 -4.94
C THR A 666 -24.02 4.90 -6.44
N ALA A 667 -23.26 4.00 -7.07
CA ALA A 667 -23.44 3.70 -8.47
C ALA A 667 -24.85 3.15 -8.76
N PRO A 668 -25.42 3.43 -9.95
CA PRO A 668 -24.84 4.23 -11.03
C PRO A 668 -24.91 5.75 -10.76
N TYR A 669 -24.13 6.53 -11.51
CA TYR A 669 -23.85 7.93 -11.24
C TYR A 669 -24.68 8.92 -12.08
N PHE A 670 -24.68 10.17 -11.63
CA PHE A 670 -25.51 11.28 -12.11
C PHE A 670 -27.02 11.11 -11.86
N HIS A 671 -27.75 12.20 -12.07
CA HIS A 671 -29.20 12.27 -11.86
C HIS A 671 -30.01 11.38 -12.80
N ASN A 672 -29.44 10.92 -13.91
CA ASN A 672 -30.02 9.94 -14.82
C ASN A 672 -29.48 8.52 -14.60
N GLY A 673 -28.45 8.33 -13.76
CA GLY A 673 -27.85 7.00 -13.55
C GLY A 673 -27.15 6.45 -14.78
N GLY A 674 -26.75 7.29 -15.75
CA GLY A 674 -26.27 6.86 -17.06
C GLY A 674 -24.81 6.41 -17.13
N LEU A 675 -24.07 6.48 -16.01
CA LEU A 675 -22.67 6.04 -15.90
C LEU A 675 -22.52 5.00 -14.78
N ALA A 676 -21.82 3.90 -15.05
CA ALA A 676 -21.66 2.79 -14.10
C ALA A 676 -20.47 2.95 -13.14
N THR A 677 -19.40 3.67 -13.54
CA THR A 677 -18.13 3.73 -12.78
C THR A 677 -17.65 5.16 -12.56
N LEU A 678 -16.85 5.37 -11.50
CA LEU A 678 -16.21 6.67 -11.24
C LEU A 678 -15.22 7.06 -12.35
N GLU A 679 -14.57 6.08 -13.01
CA GLU A 679 -13.72 6.36 -14.16
C GLU A 679 -14.52 6.96 -15.33
N GLN A 680 -15.73 6.45 -15.60
CA GLN A 680 -16.61 7.05 -16.61
C GLN A 680 -17.03 8.48 -16.22
N VAL A 681 -17.25 8.75 -14.92
CA VAL A 681 -17.57 10.09 -14.39
C VAL A 681 -16.39 11.03 -14.59
N LEU A 682 -15.16 10.60 -14.26
CA LEU A 682 -13.99 11.45 -14.47
C LEU A 682 -13.71 11.67 -15.94
N GLU A 683 -13.90 10.66 -16.81
CA GLU A 683 -13.74 10.86 -18.25
C GLU A 683 -14.75 11.87 -18.80
N PHE A 684 -15.99 11.86 -18.28
CA PHE A 684 -17.02 12.87 -18.60
C PHE A 684 -16.57 14.30 -18.27
N TYR A 685 -16.05 14.51 -17.06
CA TYR A 685 -15.53 15.82 -16.68
C TYR A 685 -14.26 16.17 -17.44
N ASN A 686 -13.39 15.18 -17.68
CA ASN A 686 -12.11 15.39 -18.38
C ASN A 686 -12.29 15.91 -19.81
N ARG A 687 -13.38 15.49 -20.49
CA ARG A 687 -13.76 15.99 -21.81
C ARG A 687 -14.67 17.23 -21.80
N GLY A 688 -15.03 17.76 -20.63
CA GLY A 688 -15.86 18.96 -20.48
C GLY A 688 -17.36 18.73 -20.70
N GLY A 689 -17.87 17.55 -20.35
CA GLY A 689 -19.27 17.17 -20.50
C GLY A 689 -19.64 16.59 -21.87
N ASP A 690 -20.82 15.98 -21.97
CA ASP A 690 -21.30 15.30 -23.19
C ASP A 690 -22.05 16.23 -24.14
N PHE A 691 -22.79 17.20 -23.61
CA PHE A 691 -23.63 18.12 -24.36
C PHE A 691 -23.20 19.58 -24.19
N HIS A 692 -21.88 19.81 -24.12
CA HIS A 692 -21.29 21.12 -23.90
C HIS A 692 -21.86 22.19 -24.85
N GLU A 693 -21.80 21.94 -26.16
CA GLU A 693 -22.17 22.89 -27.20
C GLU A 693 -23.68 23.20 -27.21
N LEU A 694 -24.52 22.21 -26.85
CA LEU A 694 -25.97 22.41 -26.76
C LEU A 694 -26.37 23.17 -25.49
N ASN A 695 -25.53 23.13 -24.45
CA ASN A 695 -25.83 23.71 -23.16
C ASN A 695 -25.14 25.06 -22.92
N LEU A 696 -24.25 25.53 -23.81
CA LEU A 696 -23.51 26.79 -23.69
C LEU A 696 -24.29 27.98 -23.09
N PRO A 697 -25.59 28.23 -23.41
CA PRO A 697 -26.32 29.36 -22.81
C PRO A 697 -26.51 29.28 -21.29
N THR A 698 -26.43 28.08 -20.72
CA THR A 698 -26.77 27.79 -19.32
C THR A 698 -25.77 26.87 -18.63
N LEU A 699 -24.76 26.38 -19.36
CA LEU A 699 -23.68 25.54 -18.87
C LEU A 699 -22.84 26.31 -17.85
N ASP A 700 -22.42 25.62 -16.79
CA ASP A 700 -21.50 26.21 -15.84
C ASP A 700 -20.13 26.45 -16.47
N ALA A 701 -19.54 27.63 -16.20
CA ALA A 701 -18.28 28.05 -16.80
C ALA A 701 -17.08 27.18 -16.40
N ALA A 702 -17.15 26.45 -15.28
CA ALA A 702 -16.10 25.54 -14.86
C ALA A 702 -16.07 24.21 -15.66
N ILE A 703 -17.05 23.97 -16.53
CA ILE A 703 -17.17 22.74 -17.31
C ILE A 703 -16.35 22.86 -18.60
N LEU A 704 -15.05 22.65 -18.45
CA LEU A 704 -14.04 22.73 -19.49
C LEU A 704 -13.30 21.39 -19.65
N VAL A 705 -12.48 21.26 -20.69
CA VAL A 705 -11.57 20.10 -20.84
C VAL A 705 -10.50 20.20 -19.75
N LEU A 706 -10.42 19.19 -18.89
CA LEU A 706 -9.49 19.21 -17.74
C LEU A 706 -8.08 18.70 -18.09
N GLY A 707 -7.94 17.89 -19.14
CA GLY A 707 -6.62 17.39 -19.57
C GLY A 707 -5.91 16.46 -18.56
N LEU A 708 -6.65 15.85 -17.65
CA LEU A 708 -6.12 14.91 -16.65
C LEU A 708 -5.53 13.67 -17.34
N THR A 709 -4.33 13.29 -16.93
CA THR A 709 -3.70 12.03 -17.30
C THR A 709 -4.44 10.83 -16.69
N ALA A 710 -4.20 9.63 -17.22
CA ALA A 710 -4.79 8.42 -16.65
C ALA A 710 -4.36 8.19 -15.19
N GLU A 711 -3.13 8.56 -14.84
CA GLU A 711 -2.61 8.47 -13.46
C GLU A 711 -3.33 9.46 -12.53
N GLU A 712 -3.54 10.71 -12.96
CA GLU A 712 -4.28 11.70 -12.17
C GLU A 712 -5.74 11.32 -11.98
N ARG A 713 -6.39 10.77 -13.01
CA ARG A 713 -7.77 10.26 -12.87
C ARG A 713 -7.84 9.10 -11.89
N ALA A 714 -6.96 8.11 -12.00
CA ALA A 714 -6.88 7.00 -11.05
C ALA A 714 -6.66 7.50 -9.62
N ALA A 715 -5.77 8.48 -9.43
CA ALA A 715 -5.53 9.09 -8.13
C ALA A 715 -6.77 9.80 -7.56
N VAL A 716 -7.52 10.55 -8.39
CA VAL A 716 -8.79 11.17 -7.97
C VAL A 716 -9.82 10.11 -7.60
N VAL A 717 -9.96 9.02 -8.36
CA VAL A 717 -10.84 7.90 -8.00
C VAL A 717 -10.43 7.30 -6.65
N ALA A 718 -9.14 7.06 -6.43
CA ALA A 718 -8.62 6.58 -5.15
C ALA A 718 -8.98 7.53 -3.99
N PHE A 719 -8.87 8.84 -4.20
CA PHE A 719 -9.31 9.85 -3.23
C PHE A 719 -10.82 9.81 -2.97
N LEU A 720 -11.66 9.64 -3.99
CA LEU A 720 -13.11 9.51 -3.83
C LEU A 720 -13.48 8.29 -2.98
N HIS A 721 -12.74 7.19 -3.08
CA HIS A 721 -12.89 6.03 -2.18
C HIS A 721 -12.52 6.36 -0.73
N ALA A 722 -11.58 7.27 -0.50
CA ALA A 722 -11.23 7.74 0.84
C ALA A 722 -12.31 8.61 1.51
N LEU A 723 -13.36 8.99 0.78
CA LEU A 723 -14.55 9.67 1.30
C LEU A 723 -15.65 8.70 1.76
N THR A 724 -15.41 7.40 1.70
CA THR A 724 -16.32 6.36 2.17
C THR A 724 -16.07 6.05 3.65
N ASP A 725 -17.11 6.16 4.47
CA ASP A 725 -17.09 5.80 5.89
C ASP A 725 -17.37 4.30 6.05
N ASP A 726 -16.50 3.58 6.75
CA ASP A 726 -16.64 2.14 6.95
C ASP A 726 -17.94 1.78 7.69
N ARG A 727 -18.44 2.65 8.58
CA ARG A 727 -19.73 2.41 9.24
C ARG A 727 -20.87 2.36 8.23
N VAL A 728 -20.78 3.09 7.13
CA VAL A 728 -21.74 3.03 6.02
C VAL A 728 -21.56 1.76 5.21
N ARG A 729 -20.31 1.40 4.88
CA ARG A 729 -19.95 0.20 4.11
C ARG A 729 -20.43 -1.08 4.80
N PHE A 730 -20.32 -1.12 6.13
CA PHE A 730 -20.67 -2.28 6.96
C PHE A 730 -21.97 -2.09 7.75
N GLU A 731 -22.79 -1.07 7.43
CA GLU A 731 -24.11 -0.86 8.05
C GLU A 731 -24.05 -0.81 9.60
N GLN A 732 -22.94 -0.33 10.16
CA GLN A 732 -22.75 -0.16 11.60
C GLN A 732 -23.55 1.03 12.10
N ALA A 733 -23.89 1.06 13.39
CA ALA A 733 -24.59 2.18 13.98
C ALA A 733 -23.89 3.52 13.63
N PRO A 734 -24.65 4.53 13.15
CA PRO A 734 -26.11 4.64 13.15
C PRO A 734 -26.84 4.11 11.89
N PHE A 735 -26.14 3.40 11.00
CA PHE A 735 -26.64 2.90 9.71
C PHE A 735 -27.27 1.50 9.78
N ASP A 736 -27.27 0.88 10.96
CA ASP A 736 -27.94 -0.40 11.23
C ASP A 736 -29.45 -0.32 10.96
N HIS A 737 -30.08 -1.44 10.62
CA HIS A 737 -31.45 -1.40 10.14
C HIS A 737 -32.30 -2.67 10.35
N PRO A 738 -33.64 -2.53 10.37
CA PRO A 738 -34.56 -3.66 10.26
C PRO A 738 -34.39 -4.46 8.97
N GLN A 739 -34.91 -5.69 8.98
CA GLN A 739 -35.07 -6.51 7.78
C GLN A 739 -35.94 -5.80 6.74
N LEU A 740 -35.70 -6.06 5.47
CA LEU A 740 -36.49 -5.56 4.36
C LEU A 740 -36.63 -6.63 3.27
N PHE A 741 -37.77 -6.68 2.58
CA PHE A 741 -37.91 -7.48 1.37
C PHE A 741 -38.14 -6.53 0.20
N VAL A 742 -37.14 -6.41 -0.67
CA VAL A 742 -37.17 -5.47 -1.79
C VAL A 742 -37.56 -6.20 -3.09
N PRO A 743 -38.49 -5.65 -3.88
CA PRO A 743 -38.70 -6.11 -5.25
C PRO A 743 -37.42 -6.00 -6.08
N ASN A 744 -37.06 -7.02 -6.84
CA ASN A 744 -35.91 -7.04 -7.75
C ASN A 744 -36.36 -7.49 -9.13
N GLY A 745 -37.15 -6.63 -9.76
CA GLY A 745 -37.94 -6.94 -10.96
C GLY A 745 -38.86 -8.16 -10.82
N HIS A 746 -39.01 -8.87 -11.93
CA HIS A 746 -39.96 -9.95 -12.13
C HIS A 746 -39.25 -11.18 -12.74
N PRO A 747 -39.63 -12.41 -12.37
CA PRO A 747 -39.09 -13.61 -13.00
C PRO A 747 -39.27 -13.57 -14.52
N GLY A 748 -38.16 -13.78 -15.25
CA GLY A 748 -38.07 -13.62 -16.70
C GLY A 748 -37.21 -12.41 -17.11
N ASP A 749 -37.57 -11.79 -18.23
CA ASP A 749 -36.83 -10.73 -18.90
C ASP A 749 -37.78 -9.70 -19.53
N GLU A 750 -37.26 -8.83 -20.39
CA GLU A 750 -38.05 -7.84 -21.13
C GLU A 750 -38.97 -8.44 -22.21
N GLY A 751 -38.81 -9.71 -22.56
CA GLY A 751 -39.65 -10.43 -23.50
C GLY A 751 -40.77 -11.26 -22.84
N SER A 752 -40.59 -11.66 -21.58
CA SER A 752 -41.54 -12.52 -20.87
C SER A 752 -41.55 -12.30 -19.36
N VAL A 753 -42.76 -12.15 -18.80
CA VAL A 753 -43.03 -12.13 -17.35
C VAL A 753 -44.22 -13.03 -17.01
N THR A 754 -44.34 -13.41 -15.74
CA THR A 754 -45.47 -14.23 -15.26
C THR A 754 -46.56 -13.35 -14.63
N ASP A 755 -47.74 -13.27 -15.27
CA ASP A 755 -48.92 -12.60 -14.69
C ASP A 755 -49.47 -13.38 -13.48
N THR A 756 -49.78 -12.66 -12.42
CA THR A 756 -50.46 -13.14 -11.22
C THR A 756 -51.95 -13.46 -11.43
N GLY A 757 -52.49 -13.21 -12.64
CA GLY A 757 -53.92 -13.26 -12.94
C GLY A 757 -54.65 -11.96 -12.58
N THR A 758 -53.92 -10.91 -12.23
CA THR A 758 -54.46 -9.58 -11.88
C THR A 758 -54.07 -8.49 -12.89
N GLY A 759 -53.39 -8.88 -13.98
CA GLY A 759 -52.79 -7.97 -14.95
C GLY A 759 -51.48 -7.36 -14.46
N ALA A 760 -50.88 -7.94 -13.42
CA ALA A 760 -49.62 -7.50 -12.82
C ALA A 760 -48.64 -8.67 -12.74
N ALA A 761 -47.38 -8.40 -13.07
CA ALA A 761 -46.32 -9.38 -13.04
C ALA A 761 -46.03 -9.83 -11.60
N THR A 762 -45.58 -11.07 -11.47
CA THR A 762 -45.12 -11.63 -10.18
C THR A 762 -43.83 -10.95 -9.78
N ASP A 763 -43.72 -10.46 -8.54
CA ASP A 763 -42.46 -9.90 -8.02
C ASP A 763 -41.45 -11.01 -7.70
N ALA A 764 -40.19 -10.79 -8.06
CA ALA A 764 -39.07 -11.48 -7.43
C ALA A 764 -38.62 -10.62 -6.22
N LEU A 765 -38.66 -11.16 -5.01
CA LEU A 765 -38.25 -10.44 -3.80
C LEU A 765 -36.84 -10.88 -3.39
N VAL A 766 -36.01 -9.91 -3.02
CA VAL A 766 -34.72 -10.12 -2.37
C VAL A 766 -34.85 -9.74 -0.90
N GLU A 767 -34.34 -10.59 -0.01
CA GLU A 767 -34.27 -10.31 1.42
C GLU A 767 -33.00 -9.50 1.72
N VAL A 768 -33.19 -8.37 2.39
CA VAL A 768 -32.14 -7.63 3.08
C VAL A 768 -32.31 -7.96 4.56
N ALA A 769 -31.34 -8.66 5.14
CA ALA A 769 -31.41 -9.12 6.53
C ALA A 769 -31.47 -7.93 7.50
N ALA A 770 -31.99 -8.15 8.72
CA ALA A 770 -31.82 -7.17 9.79
C ALA A 770 -30.34 -7.12 10.20
N VAL A 771 -29.85 -5.90 10.47
CA VAL A 771 -28.48 -5.64 10.90
C VAL A 771 -28.53 -4.91 12.23
N ASP A 772 -27.72 -5.37 13.18
CA ASP A 772 -27.62 -4.77 14.51
C ASP A 772 -26.63 -3.60 14.54
N ALA A 773 -26.48 -2.96 15.71
CA ALA A 773 -25.59 -1.81 15.86
C ALA A 773 -24.11 -2.09 15.53
N ALA A 774 -23.66 -3.35 15.54
CA ALA A 774 -22.28 -3.72 15.23
C ALA A 774 -22.03 -3.91 13.72
N GLY A 775 -23.09 -3.96 12.91
CA GLY A 775 -23.01 -3.98 11.45
C GLY A 775 -23.04 -5.37 10.81
N GLY A 776 -23.15 -5.36 9.48
CA GLY A 776 -23.30 -6.51 8.60
C GLY A 776 -22.05 -6.79 7.76
N CYS A 777 -21.74 -8.08 7.59
CA CYS A 777 -20.56 -8.56 6.84
C CYS A 777 -20.88 -9.20 5.49
N VAL A 778 -22.15 -9.25 5.13
CA VAL A 778 -22.63 -9.90 3.92
C VAL A 778 -23.44 -8.86 3.15
N GLY A 779 -23.10 -8.69 1.87
CA GLY A 779 -23.86 -7.87 0.95
C GLY A 779 -25.23 -8.47 0.66
N ILE A 780 -26.11 -7.70 0.05
CA ILE A 780 -27.46 -8.12 -0.37
C ILE A 780 -27.46 -9.29 -1.38
N ASP A 781 -26.32 -9.52 -2.05
CA ASP A 781 -26.06 -10.60 -3.00
C ASP A 781 -25.55 -11.88 -2.31
N GLY A 782 -25.43 -11.87 -0.99
CA GLY A 782 -24.88 -12.96 -0.20
C GLY A 782 -23.35 -13.05 -0.24
N GLN A 783 -22.66 -12.11 -0.91
CA GLN A 783 -21.21 -12.08 -0.94
C GLN A 783 -20.64 -11.44 0.33
N PRO A 784 -19.51 -11.93 0.87
CA PRO A 784 -18.82 -11.24 1.96
C PRO A 784 -18.42 -9.84 1.49
N ARG A 785 -18.73 -8.82 2.30
CA ARG A 785 -18.20 -7.47 2.06
C ARG A 785 -16.70 -7.50 2.38
N GLY A 786 -15.87 -7.06 1.44
CA GLY A 786 -14.44 -6.86 1.68
C GLY A 786 -14.24 -5.87 2.83
N CYS A 787 -13.43 -6.26 3.81
CA CYS A 787 -13.15 -5.49 5.04
C CYS A 787 -11.74 -4.88 5.02
N ASP A 788 -11.07 -4.93 3.87
CA ASP A 788 -9.72 -4.43 3.70
C ASP A 788 -9.66 -2.90 3.85
N ASP A 789 -9.07 -2.41 4.95
CA ASP A 789 -8.88 -0.98 5.19
C ASP A 789 -7.63 -0.43 4.50
N HIS A 790 -7.02 -1.24 3.63
CA HIS A 790 -5.80 -0.98 2.88
C HIS A 790 -4.62 -0.68 3.79
N ASN A 791 -4.72 -1.04 5.08
CA ASN A 791 -3.62 -0.98 6.01
C ASN A 791 -2.93 -2.35 6.05
N PRO A 792 -1.73 -2.50 5.47
CA PRO A 792 -1.00 -3.77 5.48
C PRO A 792 -0.63 -4.27 6.90
N CYS A 793 -0.82 -3.43 7.92
CA CYS A 793 -0.55 -3.73 9.32
C CYS A 793 -1.73 -4.31 10.10
N THR A 794 -2.88 -4.46 9.47
CA THR A 794 -4.06 -5.05 10.09
C THR A 794 -4.36 -6.39 9.43
N THR A 795 -4.89 -7.31 10.24
CA THR A 795 -5.59 -8.47 9.70
C THR A 795 -7.05 -8.10 9.64
N ASP A 796 -7.54 -7.90 8.44
CA ASP A 796 -8.91 -7.47 8.21
C ASP A 796 -9.81 -8.69 8.09
N SER A 797 -10.83 -8.73 8.95
CA SER A 797 -11.81 -9.80 8.93
C SER A 797 -13.18 -9.23 9.23
N CYS A 798 -14.15 -9.57 8.39
CA CYS A 798 -15.53 -9.23 8.69
C CYS A 798 -16.16 -10.34 9.54
N GLN A 799 -16.55 -10.00 10.77
CA GLN A 799 -17.12 -10.94 11.73
C GLN A 799 -18.64 -10.69 11.90
N PRO A 800 -19.51 -11.70 11.68
CA PRO A 800 -20.96 -11.54 11.86
C PRO A 800 -21.33 -11.05 13.27
N GLY A 801 -22.13 -9.98 13.36
CA GLY A 801 -22.54 -9.35 14.63
C GLY A 801 -21.44 -8.55 15.34
N VAL A 802 -20.29 -8.37 14.69
CA VAL A 802 -19.18 -7.51 15.14
C VAL A 802 -18.81 -6.50 14.03
N GLY A 803 -19.15 -6.79 12.77
CA GLY A 803 -18.87 -5.96 11.61
C GLY A 803 -17.47 -6.15 11.08
N CYS A 804 -16.95 -5.14 10.38
CA CYS A 804 -15.57 -5.14 9.93
C CYS A 804 -14.61 -4.94 11.12
N VAL A 805 -13.68 -5.87 11.28
CA VAL A 805 -12.69 -5.89 12.36
C VAL A 805 -11.30 -5.86 11.73
N ASN A 806 -10.63 -4.73 11.94
CA ASN A 806 -9.24 -4.54 11.52
C ASN A 806 -8.39 -4.66 12.77
N VAL A 807 -7.88 -5.87 13.02
CA VAL A 807 -7.07 -6.11 14.21
C VAL A 807 -5.64 -5.69 13.88
N PRO A 808 -5.03 -4.74 14.61
CA PRO A 808 -3.61 -4.45 14.47
C PRO A 808 -2.84 -5.76 14.64
N ASN A 809 -2.20 -6.18 13.57
CA ASN A 809 -1.43 -7.40 13.53
C ASN A 809 0.03 -7.03 13.27
N PRO A 810 0.77 -6.60 14.31
CA PRO A 810 2.21 -6.39 14.18
C PRO A 810 2.95 -7.70 13.81
N LEU A 811 2.35 -8.89 14.01
CA LEU A 811 2.89 -10.16 13.52
C LEU A 811 2.76 -10.34 11.99
N SER A 812 2.05 -9.46 11.28
CA SER A 812 2.04 -9.42 9.81
C SER A 812 3.42 -9.01 9.25
N CYS A 813 4.18 -8.25 10.03
CA CYS A 813 5.50 -7.74 9.69
C CYS A 813 6.62 -8.30 10.56
N ASP A 814 6.34 -9.33 11.34
CA ASP A 814 7.39 -10.11 11.99
C ASP A 814 8.02 -10.98 10.91
N ASP A 815 9.22 -10.61 10.44
CA ASP A 815 9.99 -11.42 9.50
C ASP A 815 10.68 -12.62 10.19
N GLY A 816 10.40 -12.82 11.48
CA GLY A 816 11.02 -13.83 12.32
C GLY A 816 12.49 -13.54 12.60
N ASN A 817 12.98 -12.33 12.28
CA ASN A 817 14.38 -11.97 12.45
C ASN A 817 14.57 -11.18 13.76
N PRO A 818 15.13 -11.78 14.82
CA PRO A 818 15.35 -11.09 16.10
C PRO A 818 16.30 -9.89 16.02
N CYS A 819 16.94 -9.66 14.86
CA CYS A 819 17.92 -8.62 14.62
C CYS A 819 17.39 -7.43 13.81
N THR A 820 16.10 -7.44 13.54
CA THR A 820 15.31 -6.28 13.10
C THR A 820 14.34 -5.89 14.20
N ASP A 821 14.17 -4.59 14.41
CA ASP A 821 13.01 -4.08 15.13
C ASP A 821 11.91 -3.95 14.07
N ASP A 822 11.01 -4.92 14.06
CA ASP A 822 9.90 -4.95 13.13
C ASP A 822 8.88 -3.90 13.52
N SER A 823 8.62 -3.03 12.56
CA SER A 823 7.62 -2.00 12.67
C SER A 823 6.75 -2.08 11.43
N CYS A 824 5.45 -2.18 11.62
CA CYS A 824 4.54 -2.00 10.52
C CYS A 824 4.13 -0.53 10.44
N ASP A 825 4.45 0.11 9.32
CA ASP A 825 3.93 1.43 9.01
C ASP A 825 2.62 1.29 8.22
N PRO A 826 1.52 1.93 8.66
CA PRO A 826 0.20 1.80 8.01
C PRO A 826 0.13 2.25 6.54
N VAL A 827 1.18 2.88 5.99
CA VAL A 827 1.22 3.38 4.61
C VAL A 827 2.25 2.61 3.77
N SER A 828 3.47 2.44 4.28
CA SER A 828 4.56 1.78 3.53
C SER A 828 4.65 0.27 3.78
N GLY A 829 3.85 -0.28 4.68
CA GLY A 829 3.89 -1.69 5.06
C GLY A 829 5.04 -2.03 5.98
N CYS A 830 5.52 -3.27 5.89
CA CYS A 830 6.52 -3.80 6.81
C CYS A 830 7.88 -3.09 6.65
N ALA A 831 8.36 -2.51 7.75
CA ALA A 831 9.70 -1.97 7.88
C ALA A 831 10.50 -2.76 8.92
N HIS A 832 11.56 -3.41 8.45
CA HIS A 832 12.46 -4.26 9.26
C HIS A 832 13.77 -3.52 9.52
N ASN A 833 13.77 -2.66 10.55
CA ASN A 833 14.92 -1.80 10.82
C ASN A 833 15.99 -2.56 11.58
N ALA A 834 17.22 -2.62 11.06
CA ALA A 834 18.35 -3.28 11.71
C ALA A 834 18.54 -2.74 13.14
N ASN A 835 18.40 -3.61 14.14
CA ASN A 835 18.66 -3.25 15.53
C ASN A 835 20.07 -3.73 15.96
N THR A 836 20.48 -3.45 17.20
CA THR A 836 21.78 -3.88 17.75
C THR A 836 21.62 -4.70 19.04
N ARG A 837 20.44 -5.30 19.23
CA ARG A 837 20.10 -6.07 20.43
C ARG A 837 20.88 -7.37 20.46
N THR A 838 20.72 -8.13 21.53
CA THR A 838 21.17 -9.52 21.56
C THR A 838 20.14 -10.36 20.82
N CYS A 839 20.57 -11.15 19.85
CA CYS A 839 19.70 -12.10 19.16
C CYS A 839 20.28 -13.51 19.30
N SER A 840 19.66 -14.53 18.69
CA SER A 840 20.25 -15.86 18.54
C SER A 840 20.06 -16.26 17.10
N ASP A 841 21.14 -16.70 16.45
CA ASP A 841 21.10 -17.16 15.05
C ASP A 841 20.57 -18.60 14.96
N GLY A 842 20.04 -19.13 16.07
CA GLY A 842 19.61 -20.51 16.19
C GLY A 842 20.75 -21.51 16.07
N ASN A 843 22.00 -21.03 15.98
CA ASN A 843 23.19 -21.83 15.91
C ASN A 843 23.74 -21.94 17.34
N ALA A 844 23.61 -23.11 17.95
CA ALA A 844 24.11 -23.33 19.32
C ALA A 844 25.66 -23.35 19.42
N CYS A 845 26.35 -22.88 18.37
CA CYS A 845 27.79 -22.77 18.24
C CYS A 845 28.31 -21.36 17.96
N THR A 846 27.53 -20.39 18.38
CA THR A 846 27.83 -18.97 18.39
C THR A 846 27.40 -18.43 19.76
N ALA A 847 28.14 -17.46 20.31
CA ALA A 847 27.79 -16.83 21.58
C ALA A 847 28.06 -15.33 21.56
N GLY A 848 27.37 -14.64 22.48
CA GLY A 848 27.37 -13.18 22.50
C GLY A 848 26.73 -12.61 21.22
N ASP A 849 25.78 -13.34 20.65
CA ASP A 849 25.10 -13.05 19.40
C ASP A 849 24.41 -11.71 19.43
N ARG A 850 24.76 -10.88 18.45
CA ARG A 850 24.25 -9.52 18.35
C ARG A 850 23.87 -9.18 16.93
N CYS A 851 22.84 -8.37 16.86
CA CYS A 851 22.29 -7.87 15.63
C CYS A 851 23.31 -6.92 14.97
N ARG A 852 23.67 -7.18 13.70
CA ARG A 852 24.47 -6.26 12.88
C ARG A 852 23.97 -6.28 11.45
N ALA A 853 23.48 -5.13 10.97
CA ALA A 853 22.94 -4.95 9.62
C ALA A 853 21.85 -5.99 9.27
N SER A 854 20.85 -6.14 10.15
CA SER A 854 19.71 -7.05 9.99
C SER A 854 20.07 -8.55 9.95
N VAL A 855 21.26 -8.94 10.42
CA VAL A 855 21.66 -10.34 10.54
C VAL A 855 22.06 -10.63 11.98
N CYS A 856 21.66 -11.79 12.50
CA CYS A 856 22.19 -12.31 13.75
C CYS A 856 23.62 -12.73 13.52
N VAL A 857 24.56 -11.94 14.02
CA VAL A 857 25.97 -12.27 13.91
C VAL A 857 26.44 -12.70 15.28
N GLY A 858 26.52 -14.01 15.42
CA GLY A 858 27.19 -14.63 16.53
C GLY A 858 28.70 -14.53 16.42
N THR A 859 29.37 -14.43 17.57
CA THR A 859 30.80 -14.71 17.59
C THR A 859 30.92 -16.23 17.67
N PRO A 860 31.55 -16.92 16.69
CA PRO A 860 31.68 -18.36 16.74
C PRO A 860 32.25 -18.79 18.10
N ILE A 861 31.54 -19.66 18.82
CA ILE A 861 32.16 -20.32 19.96
C ILE A 861 33.02 -21.42 19.40
N GLY A 862 34.17 -21.61 20.04
CA GLY A 862 34.88 -22.87 19.86
C GLY A 862 33.98 -23.97 20.41
N CYS A 863 33.34 -24.72 19.52
CA CYS A 863 32.67 -25.98 19.86
C CYS A 863 33.67 -27.12 19.95
N ASP A 864 34.96 -26.79 19.96
CA ASP A 864 36.07 -27.67 20.27
C ASP A 864 35.99 -27.99 21.76
N ASP A 865 35.58 -29.22 22.11
CA ASP A 865 35.61 -29.70 23.49
C ASP A 865 37.04 -30.04 23.94
N GLY A 866 38.03 -29.72 23.11
CA GLY A 866 39.43 -30.06 23.32
C GLY A 866 39.70 -31.54 23.08
N ASN A 867 38.74 -32.30 22.55
CA ASN A 867 38.91 -33.70 22.20
C ASN A 867 39.02 -33.83 20.68
N PRO A 868 40.24 -33.94 20.12
CA PRO A 868 40.45 -33.96 18.68
C PRO A 868 39.80 -35.15 17.94
N CYS A 869 39.17 -36.08 18.68
CA CYS A 869 38.61 -37.34 18.19
C CYS A 869 37.14 -37.41 17.95
N THR A 870 36.56 -36.26 18.15
CA THR A 870 35.26 -35.93 17.67
C THR A 870 35.49 -34.89 16.60
N GLU A 871 34.78 -35.04 15.48
CA GLU A 871 34.73 -33.92 14.55
C GLU A 871 33.77 -32.99 15.25
N ASP A 872 34.37 -32.01 15.91
CA ASP A 872 33.68 -30.96 16.63
C ASP A 872 33.11 -30.02 15.59
N SER A 873 32.06 -30.52 14.97
CA SER A 873 31.23 -29.70 14.15
C SER A 873 30.32 -28.96 15.09
N CYS A 874 30.28 -27.67 14.87
CA CYS A 874 29.13 -26.89 15.22
C CYS A 874 27.93 -27.40 14.44
N ASP A 875 27.13 -28.27 15.04
CA ASP A 875 25.81 -28.52 14.49
C ASP A 875 24.91 -27.39 14.94
N ALA A 876 24.32 -26.68 13.98
CA ALA A 876 23.55 -25.49 14.27
C ALA A 876 22.39 -25.77 15.26
N VAL A 877 21.80 -26.97 15.27
CA VAL A 877 20.62 -27.27 16.09
C VAL A 877 20.97 -27.92 17.43
N LEU A 878 21.94 -28.84 17.44
CA LEU A 878 22.32 -29.61 18.63
C LEU A 878 23.44 -28.94 19.46
N GLY A 879 24.03 -27.86 18.95
CA GLY A 879 25.16 -27.15 19.57
C GLY A 879 26.47 -27.83 19.26
N CYS A 880 27.41 -27.81 20.20
CA CYS A 880 28.67 -28.53 20.03
C CYS A 880 28.35 -30.03 19.89
N VAL A 881 28.40 -30.55 18.66
CA VAL A 881 28.21 -31.96 18.38
C VAL A 881 29.56 -32.57 18.11
N HIS A 882 29.97 -33.33 19.10
CA HIS A 882 31.23 -34.04 19.11
C HIS A 882 30.99 -35.41 18.48
N THR A 883 30.86 -35.44 17.14
CA THR A 883 30.55 -36.69 16.44
C THR A 883 31.82 -37.53 16.39
N PRO A 884 31.81 -38.78 16.90
CA PRO A 884 32.94 -39.70 16.80
C PRO A 884 33.45 -39.79 15.38
N ASN A 885 34.60 -39.19 15.12
CA ASN A 885 35.17 -39.22 13.78
C ASN A 885 36.16 -40.40 13.70
N THR A 886 36.84 -40.59 12.57
CA THR A 886 38.00 -41.50 12.45
C THR A 886 39.24 -40.81 11.91
N ARG A 887 39.24 -39.48 11.99
CA ARG A 887 40.32 -38.56 11.64
C ARG A 887 41.48 -38.74 12.62
N LEU A 888 42.49 -37.90 12.45
CA LEU A 888 43.66 -37.89 13.30
C LEU A 888 43.38 -36.95 14.45
N CYS A 889 43.77 -37.34 15.63
CA CYS A 889 43.53 -36.67 16.86
C CYS A 889 44.74 -36.87 17.77
N ASN A 890 44.62 -36.52 19.04
CA ASN A 890 45.70 -36.50 20.00
C ASN A 890 45.11 -36.76 21.39
N ASP A 891 45.51 -37.82 22.08
CA ASP A 891 44.86 -38.33 23.30
C ASP A 891 45.22 -37.52 24.56
N GLY A 892 45.46 -36.21 24.41
CA GLY A 892 46.10 -35.40 25.46
C GLY A 892 47.53 -35.87 25.72
N ASN A 893 48.12 -36.48 24.68
CA ASN A 893 49.50 -36.87 24.63
C ASN A 893 50.05 -36.29 23.34
N ALA A 894 50.58 -35.07 23.43
CA ALA A 894 51.18 -34.41 22.27
C ALA A 894 52.29 -35.23 21.59
N CYS A 895 52.69 -36.41 22.10
CA CYS A 895 53.60 -37.35 21.45
C CYS A 895 52.91 -38.39 20.55
N THR A 896 51.66 -38.22 20.13
CA THR A 896 50.96 -39.09 19.15
C THR A 896 50.40 -38.32 17.91
N THR A 897 50.92 -38.66 16.68
CA THR A 897 50.54 -38.14 15.34
C THR A 897 49.72 -39.19 14.65
N GLY A 898 48.57 -38.72 14.21
CA GLY A 898 47.70 -39.54 13.44
C GLY A 898 46.73 -40.32 14.31
N ASP A 899 46.36 -39.79 15.48
CA ASP A 899 45.58 -40.59 16.41
C ASP A 899 44.21 -40.83 15.91
N ARG A 900 43.85 -42.08 15.69
CA ARG A 900 42.60 -42.33 15.03
C ARG A 900 41.51 -42.43 16.05
N CYS A 901 40.65 -41.46 15.91
CA CYS A 901 39.42 -41.34 16.63
C CYS A 901 38.62 -42.62 16.41
N ALA A 902 38.13 -43.24 17.48
CA ALA A 902 37.29 -44.42 17.34
C ALA A 902 36.24 -44.40 18.43
N ALA A 903 34.96 -44.30 18.02
CA ALA A 903 33.79 -44.26 18.90
C ALA A 903 33.78 -43.12 19.95
N GLY A 904 34.40 -41.98 19.65
CA GLY A 904 34.23 -40.72 20.38
C GLY A 904 35.33 -40.42 21.39
N THR A 905 36.34 -41.28 21.46
CA THR A 905 37.54 -41.09 22.27
C THR A 905 38.79 -41.19 21.43
N CYS A 906 39.82 -40.45 21.82
CA CYS A 906 41.13 -40.58 21.24
C CYS A 906 41.72 -41.92 21.52
N GLN A 907 41.85 -42.71 20.47
CA GLN A 907 42.75 -43.83 20.50
C GLN A 907 44.03 -43.35 19.86
N GLY A 908 45.06 -43.18 20.70
CA GLY A 908 46.42 -42.89 20.28
C GLY A 908 46.77 -43.72 19.04
N GLY A 909 47.00 -43.03 17.94
CA GLY A 909 47.51 -43.59 16.71
C GLY A 909 49.01 -43.57 16.79
N PRO A 910 49.71 -43.51 15.65
CA PRO A 910 51.16 -43.47 15.66
C PRO A 910 51.71 -42.25 16.45
N PRO A 911 52.97 -42.22 16.92
CA PRO A 911 53.57 -41.10 17.72
C PRO A 911 53.69 -39.72 16.99
N LEU A 912 53.59 -38.53 17.66
CA LEU A 912 53.52 -37.15 17.06
C LEU A 912 54.92 -36.71 16.71
N ASP A 913 55.09 -36.30 15.46
CA ASP A 913 56.35 -35.77 14.97
C ASP A 913 56.41 -34.27 15.25
N CYS A 914 57.13 -33.93 16.32
CA CYS A 914 57.20 -32.58 16.87
C CYS A 914 58.35 -31.77 16.27
N ASP A 915 58.93 -32.28 15.20
CA ASP A 915 60.12 -31.76 14.51
C ASP A 915 59.77 -30.46 13.74
N ASP A 916 60.35 -29.31 14.10
CA ASP A 916 60.14 -28.04 13.37
C ASP A 916 60.96 -27.93 12.08
N GLY A 917 61.59 -29.04 11.66
CA GLY A 917 62.42 -29.08 10.48
C GLY A 917 63.68 -28.21 10.61
N ASN A 918 63.94 -27.65 11.80
CA ASN A 918 65.21 -27.05 12.16
C ASN A 918 65.92 -28.01 13.10
N GLY A 919 66.85 -28.81 12.57
CA GLY A 919 67.63 -29.77 13.38
C GLY A 919 68.41 -29.15 14.55
N CYS A 920 68.40 -27.81 14.65
CA CYS A 920 69.02 -26.99 15.67
C CYS A 920 68.15 -26.55 16.83
N THR A 921 66.97 -27.15 16.93
CA THR A 921 66.04 -27.01 18.04
C THR A 921 65.63 -28.39 18.55
N ASP A 922 65.63 -28.53 19.88
CA ASP A 922 65.25 -29.76 20.57
C ASP A 922 63.75 -29.76 20.70
N ASP A 923 63.17 -30.62 19.90
CA ASP A 923 61.75 -30.68 19.66
C ASP A 923 61.15 -31.73 20.57
N LEU A 924 60.93 -31.33 21.82
CA LEU A 924 60.24 -32.18 22.78
C LEU A 924 58.75 -32.01 22.59
N CYS A 925 58.06 -33.14 22.39
CA CYS A 925 56.67 -33.19 22.73
C CYS A 925 56.48 -33.48 24.21
N ASP A 926 55.96 -32.47 24.88
CA ASP A 926 55.40 -32.58 26.20
C ASP A 926 53.90 -32.93 26.06
N PRO A 927 53.38 -33.96 26.77
CA PRO A 927 52.01 -34.43 26.57
C PRO A 927 50.93 -33.35 26.74
N VAL A 928 51.23 -32.25 27.44
CA VAL A 928 50.29 -31.18 27.77
C VAL A 928 50.58 -29.85 27.02
N THR A 929 51.83 -29.56 26.63
CA THR A 929 52.19 -28.28 25.95
C THR A 929 52.58 -28.41 24.47
N ALA A 930 52.56 -29.62 23.91
CA ALA A 930 53.00 -29.91 22.54
C ALA A 930 54.44 -29.47 22.27
N CYS A 931 54.84 -29.37 21.00
CA CYS A 931 56.24 -29.23 20.58
C CYS A 931 56.87 -27.96 21.19
N ALA A 932 57.76 -28.13 22.17
CA ALA A 932 58.60 -27.07 22.69
C ALA A 932 59.96 -27.19 22.00
N HIS A 933 60.32 -26.16 21.23
CA HIS A 933 61.53 -26.12 20.40
C HIS A 933 62.61 -25.31 21.10
N VAL A 934 63.40 -25.97 21.93
CA VAL A 934 64.44 -25.32 22.73
C VAL A 934 65.75 -25.36 21.93
N PRO A 935 66.44 -24.25 21.65
CA PRO A 935 67.65 -24.24 20.83
C PRO A 935 68.68 -25.27 21.32
N ASN A 936 69.12 -26.12 20.42
CA ASN A 936 69.96 -27.26 20.73
C ASN A 936 71.35 -27.14 20.13
N THR A 937 72.20 -28.10 20.49
CA THR A 937 73.52 -28.26 19.89
C THR A 937 73.65 -29.56 19.08
N ARG A 938 72.51 -30.10 18.63
CA ARG A 938 72.39 -31.43 18.02
C ARG A 938 72.86 -31.43 16.59
N ALA A 939 73.01 -32.62 16.05
CA ALA A 939 73.37 -32.75 14.66
C ALA A 939 72.26 -32.21 13.75
N CYS A 940 72.61 -31.41 12.76
CA CYS A 940 71.78 -31.00 11.64
C CYS A 940 72.43 -31.43 10.31
N ASP A 941 71.90 -30.92 9.19
CA ASP A 941 72.40 -31.15 7.84
C ASP A 941 72.34 -29.81 7.07
N ASP A 942 73.47 -29.33 6.56
CA ASP A 942 73.60 -28.06 5.84
C ASP A 942 73.33 -28.17 4.32
N GLY A 943 73.11 -29.40 3.82
CA GLY A 943 72.84 -29.69 2.42
C GLY A 943 74.06 -30.10 1.56
N ASP A 944 75.25 -30.33 2.15
CA ASP A 944 76.37 -31.02 1.46
C ASP A 944 76.35 -32.55 1.73
N PRO A 945 76.03 -33.42 0.74
CA PRO A 945 75.84 -34.86 0.93
C PRO A 945 77.12 -35.68 1.22
N ARG A 946 78.23 -35.02 1.55
CA ARG A 946 79.48 -35.65 1.96
C ARG A 946 79.74 -35.52 3.46
N THR A 947 79.01 -34.66 4.17
CA THR A 947 79.10 -34.53 5.62
C THR A 947 77.89 -35.22 6.30
N VAL A 948 78.12 -35.73 7.50
CA VAL A 948 77.15 -36.21 8.48
C VAL A 948 77.62 -35.80 9.88
N LEU A 949 76.66 -35.48 10.73
CA LEU A 949 76.92 -34.82 12.01
C LEU A 949 77.41 -33.36 11.85
N ASP A 950 76.95 -32.63 10.82
CA ASP A 950 76.74 -31.18 10.99
C ASP A 950 76.01 -30.97 12.31
N HIS A 951 76.26 -29.91 13.06
CA HIS A 951 75.73 -29.68 14.39
C HIS A 951 75.21 -28.27 14.56
N CYS A 952 74.48 -28.07 15.64
CA CYS A 952 73.68 -26.89 15.83
C CYS A 952 74.29 -25.98 16.87
N GLU A 953 74.06 -24.69 16.71
CA GLU A 953 74.51 -23.67 17.65
C GLU A 953 73.51 -22.50 17.65
N ALA A 954 72.95 -22.19 18.82
CA ALA A 954 72.03 -21.07 19.03
C ALA A 954 70.82 -21.03 18.05
N GLY A 955 70.32 -22.19 17.63
CA GLY A 955 69.17 -22.33 16.72
C GLY A 955 69.52 -22.33 15.23
N LEU A 956 70.82 -22.45 14.85
CA LEU A 956 71.32 -22.48 13.46
C LEU A 956 72.32 -23.64 13.22
N CYS A 957 72.41 -24.15 11.97
CA CYS A 957 73.15 -25.38 11.60
C CYS A 957 74.57 -25.14 11.01
N VAL A 958 75.57 -25.91 11.45
CA VAL A 958 77.01 -25.81 11.08
C VAL A 958 77.67 -27.18 10.75
N PRO A 959 78.49 -27.35 9.69
CA PRO A 959 78.91 -28.67 9.16
C PRO A 959 79.81 -29.62 10.01
N GLY A 960 79.79 -30.94 9.73
CA GLY A 960 80.44 -32.02 10.50
C GLY A 960 81.05 -33.23 9.72
N PRO A 961 81.45 -34.35 10.41
CA PRO A 961 82.22 -35.52 9.92
C PRO A 961 81.65 -36.32 8.71
N LEU A 962 82.30 -37.36 8.15
CA LEU A 962 81.75 -38.10 6.97
C LEU A 962 80.83 -39.28 7.31
N GLY A 963 79.87 -39.61 6.43
CA GLY A 963 78.79 -40.58 6.68
C GLY A 963 78.50 -41.65 5.63
N CYS A 964 77.63 -42.59 6.02
CA CYS A 964 77.24 -43.75 5.23
C CYS A 964 76.26 -43.39 4.12
N PRO A 965 76.53 -43.74 2.85
CA PRO A 965 75.59 -43.55 1.77
C PRO A 965 74.42 -44.53 1.85
N ALA A 966 73.34 -44.23 1.14
CA ALA A 966 72.09 -44.97 1.23
C ALA A 966 72.17 -46.41 0.67
N ALA A 967 73.10 -46.67 -0.23
CA ALA A 967 73.42 -48.00 -0.73
C ALA A 967 74.88 -48.33 -0.38
N PRO A 968 75.22 -49.64 -0.20
CA PRO A 968 76.59 -50.04 0.06
C PRO A 968 77.52 -49.50 -1.01
N VAL A 969 78.69 -49.03 -0.58
CA VAL A 969 79.68 -48.51 -1.53
C VAL A 969 80.40 -49.70 -2.13
N ASP A 970 80.49 -49.74 -3.45
CA ASP A 970 81.20 -50.80 -4.15
C ASP A 970 82.72 -50.66 -3.99
N GLY A 971 83.41 -51.80 -4.00
CA GLY A 971 84.87 -51.84 -3.98
C GLY A 971 85.49 -51.74 -2.57
N CYS A 972 84.68 -51.90 -1.52
CA CYS A 972 85.19 -52.01 -0.17
C CYS A 972 86.02 -53.28 0.03
N ARG A 973 86.99 -53.20 0.94
CA ARG A 973 87.89 -54.30 1.27
C ARG A 973 87.15 -55.34 2.11
N VAL A 974 87.18 -56.61 1.72
CA VAL A 974 86.38 -57.68 2.35
C VAL A 974 87.15 -58.48 3.40
N SER A 975 86.43 -59.12 4.32
CA SER A 975 87.02 -60.16 5.18
C SER A 975 87.27 -61.42 4.35
N LEU A 976 88.51 -61.92 4.33
CA LEU A 976 88.87 -63.09 3.51
C LEU A 976 88.41 -64.41 4.14
N GLU A 977 88.06 -64.42 5.43
CA GLU A 977 87.49 -65.56 6.15
C GLU A 977 86.27 -65.11 6.99
N PRO A 978 85.09 -64.92 6.36
CA PRO A 978 83.90 -64.33 6.98
C PRO A 978 83.41 -65.05 8.24
N GLN A 979 83.62 -66.37 8.34
CA GLN A 979 83.25 -67.20 9.50
C GLN A 979 83.95 -66.79 10.80
N ASN A 980 85.10 -66.11 10.69
CA ASN A 980 85.87 -65.60 11.83
C ASN A 980 85.55 -64.13 12.14
N SER A 981 84.62 -63.55 11.39
CA SER A 981 84.20 -62.17 11.51
C SER A 981 82.76 -62.07 12.03
N PRO A 982 82.49 -62.44 13.30
CA PRO A 982 81.11 -62.56 13.78
C PRO A 982 80.42 -61.20 13.91
N LEU A 983 79.13 -61.21 13.62
CA LEU A 983 78.23 -60.11 13.88
C LEU A 983 77.19 -60.52 14.92
N MET A 984 77.18 -59.79 16.04
CA MET A 984 76.10 -59.91 17.00
C MET A 984 75.42 -58.57 17.19
N LEU A 985 74.16 -58.57 16.78
CA LEU A 985 73.20 -57.51 16.93
C LEU A 985 72.12 -58.02 17.87
N LYS A 986 72.14 -57.54 19.11
CA LYS A 986 71.08 -57.86 20.06
C LYS A 986 70.34 -56.59 20.38
N LYS A 987 69.07 -56.54 19.97
CA LYS A 987 68.11 -55.59 20.51
C LYS A 987 67.62 -56.13 21.85
N GLY A 988 67.92 -55.40 22.92
CA GLY A 988 67.37 -55.71 24.22
C GLY A 988 65.92 -55.25 24.31
N ILE A 989 65.14 -55.78 25.24
CA ILE A 989 63.74 -55.37 25.49
C ILE A 989 63.64 -53.86 25.80
N ALA A 990 64.73 -53.29 26.28
CA ALA A 990 64.96 -51.85 26.32
C ALA A 990 66.33 -51.55 25.70
N ASP A 991 66.45 -50.40 25.03
CA ASP A 991 67.61 -50.05 24.20
C ASP A 991 68.94 -49.95 24.98
N ALA A 992 68.89 -49.64 26.28
CA ALA A 992 70.06 -49.70 27.15
C ALA A 992 70.70 -51.11 27.21
N ARG A 993 69.95 -52.15 26.85
CA ARG A 993 70.41 -53.53 26.72
C ARG A 993 70.79 -53.91 25.28
N ASN A 994 70.77 -52.97 24.33
CA ASN A 994 71.27 -53.18 22.96
C ASN A 994 72.77 -53.43 22.98
N ARG A 995 73.21 -54.39 22.17
CA ARG A 995 74.61 -54.79 22.10
C ARG A 995 74.99 -55.00 20.63
N LEU A 996 76.00 -54.26 20.19
CA LEU A 996 76.69 -54.46 18.92
C LEU A 996 78.06 -55.06 19.22
N THR A 997 78.39 -56.13 18.54
CA THR A 997 79.79 -56.52 18.40
C THR A 997 79.99 -56.96 16.97
N TRP A 998 80.85 -56.21 16.27
CA TRP A 998 81.32 -56.57 14.95
C TRP A 998 82.83 -56.70 14.99
N ARG A 999 83.31 -57.81 14.46
CA ARG A 999 84.74 -58.03 14.28
C ARG A 999 84.95 -58.36 12.83
N TRP A 1000 85.70 -57.52 12.14
CA TRP A 1000 86.21 -57.77 10.81
C TRP A 1000 87.65 -58.26 10.99
N GLN A 1001 87.82 -59.56 10.90
CA GLN A 1001 89.09 -60.24 11.15
C GLN A 1001 89.58 -60.92 9.89
N ASN A 1002 90.87 -61.26 9.87
CA ASN A 1002 91.55 -61.89 8.74
C ASN A 1002 91.27 -61.16 7.41
N GLY A 1003 91.22 -59.84 7.48
CA GLY A 1003 90.76 -59.04 6.37
C GLY A 1003 91.82 -58.76 5.32
N GLN A 1004 91.37 -58.26 4.16
CA GLN A 1004 92.26 -57.83 3.09
C GLN A 1004 93.31 -56.81 3.57
N ALA A 1005 94.48 -56.85 2.95
CA ALA A 1005 95.66 -56.08 3.30
C ALA A 1005 95.30 -54.60 3.44
N THR A 1006 95.56 -54.05 4.63
CA THR A 1006 95.28 -52.66 4.95
C THR A 1006 96.52 -52.03 5.53
N ARG A 1007 97.02 -50.96 4.89
CA ARG A 1007 98.19 -50.22 5.39
C ARG A 1007 97.72 -49.14 6.36
N LYS A 1008 98.59 -48.74 7.28
CA LYS A 1008 98.25 -47.72 8.29
C LYS A 1008 97.77 -46.40 7.67
N ALA A 1009 98.39 -45.98 6.58
CA ALA A 1009 98.03 -44.77 5.87
C ALA A 1009 96.66 -44.86 5.16
N ASP A 1010 96.17 -46.06 4.86
CA ASP A 1010 94.83 -46.24 4.27
C ASP A 1010 93.73 -45.91 5.29
N PHE A 1011 94.07 -45.82 6.58
CA PHE A 1011 93.19 -45.31 7.64
C PHE A 1011 93.27 -43.78 7.81
N GLY A 1012 94.11 -43.09 7.04
CA GLY A 1012 94.41 -41.68 7.32
C GLY A 1012 94.87 -41.46 8.77
N ASP A 1013 94.62 -40.26 9.32
CA ASP A 1013 94.94 -39.95 10.72
C ASP A 1013 93.71 -39.39 11.46
N PRO A 1014 92.98 -40.24 12.19
CA PRO A 1014 91.81 -39.81 12.97
C PRO A 1014 92.18 -39.19 14.31
N ALA A 1015 93.45 -39.12 14.71
CA ALA A 1015 93.83 -38.67 16.06
C ALA A 1015 93.94 -37.14 16.21
N VAL A 1016 93.93 -36.40 15.11
CA VAL A 1016 94.06 -34.95 15.08
C VAL A 1016 92.72 -34.29 14.73
N ASP A 1017 92.44 -33.12 15.30
CA ASP A 1017 91.24 -32.34 15.00
C ASP A 1017 91.24 -31.92 13.52
N GLY A 1018 90.17 -32.27 12.80
CA GLY A 1018 90.08 -32.08 11.33
C GLY A 1018 90.78 -33.16 10.51
N GLY A 1019 91.21 -34.26 11.14
CA GLY A 1019 91.75 -35.45 10.48
C GLY A 1019 90.68 -36.35 9.85
N THR A 1020 91.01 -37.63 9.65
CA THR A 1020 90.15 -38.58 8.91
C THR A 1020 88.96 -39.05 9.73
N ASN A 1021 87.76 -38.74 9.23
CA ASN A 1021 86.51 -39.18 9.83
C ASN A 1021 86.08 -40.55 9.27
N TYR A 1022 85.24 -41.28 10.01
CA TYR A 1022 84.75 -42.59 9.60
C TYR A 1022 83.24 -42.74 9.77
N ALA A 1023 82.64 -43.69 9.05
CA ALA A 1023 81.25 -44.09 9.18
C ALA A 1023 81.10 -45.61 9.12
N LEU A 1024 80.52 -46.22 10.16
CA LEU A 1024 80.18 -47.64 10.21
C LEU A 1024 78.74 -47.84 9.78
N CYS A 1025 78.53 -48.57 8.70
CA CYS A 1025 77.28 -48.81 8.02
C CYS A 1025 76.90 -50.29 8.11
N VAL A 1026 75.63 -50.60 8.27
CA VAL A 1026 75.05 -51.94 8.22
C VAL A 1026 73.83 -51.83 7.34
N TYR A 1027 73.75 -52.65 6.32
CA TYR A 1027 72.67 -52.73 5.36
C TYR A 1027 71.99 -54.09 5.51
N ASP A 1028 70.67 -54.13 5.58
CA ASP A 1028 69.89 -55.35 5.52
C ASP A 1028 69.20 -55.36 4.15
N GLU A 1029 69.24 -56.50 3.46
CA GLU A 1029 68.76 -56.62 2.10
C GLU A 1029 67.26 -56.90 2.12
N GLU A 1030 66.45 -55.90 1.77
CA GLU A 1030 64.99 -56.07 1.71
C GLU A 1030 64.55 -56.15 0.25
N GLN A 1031 63.98 -57.29 -0.15
CA GLN A 1031 63.51 -57.53 -1.52
C GLN A 1031 64.58 -57.30 -2.61
N GLY A 1032 65.83 -57.65 -2.33
CA GLY A 1032 66.94 -57.54 -3.28
C GLY A 1032 67.56 -56.13 -3.37
N VAL A 1033 67.10 -55.19 -2.54
CA VAL A 1033 67.69 -53.85 -2.44
C VAL A 1033 68.34 -53.72 -1.07
N PRO A 1034 69.68 -53.62 -0.99
CA PRO A 1034 70.36 -53.38 0.28
C PRO A 1034 69.92 -52.04 0.85
N ARG A 1035 69.41 -52.04 2.08
CA ARG A 1035 68.93 -50.85 2.77
C ARG A 1035 69.71 -50.65 4.05
N LEU A 1036 70.23 -49.45 4.26
CA LEU A 1036 71.00 -49.08 5.45
C LEU A 1036 70.12 -49.18 6.71
N VAL A 1037 70.45 -50.09 7.61
CA VAL A 1037 69.72 -50.38 8.86
C VAL A 1037 70.46 -49.94 10.12
N MET A 1038 71.78 -49.68 10.04
CA MET A 1038 72.54 -49.03 11.11
C MET A 1038 73.68 -48.20 10.51
N SER A 1039 73.85 -46.96 10.95
CA SER A 1039 74.95 -46.08 10.53
C SER A 1039 75.52 -45.34 11.75
N ARG A 1040 76.84 -45.30 11.92
CA ARG A 1040 77.51 -44.60 13.01
C ARG A 1040 78.81 -43.94 12.59
N GLY A 1041 78.84 -42.61 12.64
CA GLY A 1041 80.02 -41.78 12.40
C GLY A 1041 81.01 -41.79 13.57
N LEU A 1042 82.29 -41.70 13.26
CA LEU A 1042 83.37 -41.48 14.23
C LEU A 1042 84.20 -40.27 13.78
N PRO A 1043 84.07 -39.13 14.48
CA PRO A 1043 84.83 -37.93 14.18
C PRO A 1043 86.32 -38.10 14.51
N ALA A 1044 87.18 -37.41 13.78
CA ALA A 1044 88.61 -37.26 14.04
C ALA A 1044 88.86 -36.26 15.18
N GLY A 1045 89.89 -36.52 15.97
CA GLY A 1045 90.29 -35.66 17.09
C GLY A 1045 89.37 -35.77 18.32
N GLY A 1046 89.19 -34.66 19.05
CA GLY A 1046 88.32 -34.52 20.21
C GLY A 1046 88.86 -35.13 21.52
N THR A 1047 88.24 -34.78 22.66
CA THR A 1047 88.64 -35.26 24.00
C THR A 1047 87.54 -35.99 24.76
N CYS A 1048 87.61 -37.31 24.80
CA CYS A 1048 86.67 -38.19 25.47
C CYS A 1048 87.05 -38.33 26.95
N GLY A 1049 86.21 -37.78 27.84
CA GLY A 1049 86.46 -37.80 29.28
C GLY A 1049 87.72 -37.01 29.68
N GLY A 1050 88.02 -35.93 28.96
CA GLY A 1050 89.14 -35.03 29.23
C GLY A 1050 90.49 -35.45 28.63
N VAL A 1051 90.53 -36.52 27.83
CA VAL A 1051 91.74 -36.97 27.10
C VAL A 1051 91.41 -37.27 25.65
N ALA A 1052 92.38 -37.19 24.73
CA ALA A 1052 92.13 -37.43 23.31
C ALA A 1052 91.40 -38.75 23.05
N CYS A 1053 90.28 -38.68 22.32
CA CYS A 1053 89.38 -39.80 22.00
C CYS A 1053 90.09 -40.88 21.20
N TRP A 1054 90.83 -40.43 20.19
CA TRP A 1054 91.66 -41.25 19.33
C TRP A 1054 93.11 -41.21 19.80
N ARG A 1055 93.76 -42.37 19.74
CA ARG A 1055 95.18 -42.50 19.98
C ARG A 1055 95.80 -43.44 18.98
N GLU A 1056 96.95 -43.03 18.45
CA GLU A 1056 97.78 -43.88 17.63
C GLU A 1056 98.34 -45.04 18.49
N VAL A 1057 98.14 -46.28 18.05
CA VAL A 1057 98.60 -47.48 18.77
C VAL A 1057 99.18 -48.50 17.80
N GLY A 1058 100.47 -48.80 17.96
CA GLY A 1058 101.19 -49.77 17.12
C GLY A 1058 101.04 -49.44 15.62
N THR A 1059 100.54 -50.40 14.84
CA THR A 1059 100.34 -50.25 13.40
C THR A 1059 99.03 -49.55 13.00
N GLY A 1060 98.26 -49.00 13.94
CA GLY A 1060 96.99 -48.34 13.63
C GLY A 1060 96.53 -47.37 14.71
N PHE A 1061 95.21 -47.30 14.92
CA PHE A 1061 94.58 -46.31 15.79
C PHE A 1061 93.52 -46.97 16.68
N SER A 1062 93.33 -46.42 17.87
CA SER A 1062 92.29 -46.85 18.79
C SER A 1062 91.48 -45.67 19.25
N TYR A 1063 90.18 -45.82 19.09
CA TYR A 1063 89.18 -44.96 19.68
C TYR A 1063 88.71 -45.58 20.99
N ARG A 1064 88.65 -44.77 22.04
CA ARG A 1064 88.03 -45.21 23.29
C ARG A 1064 87.22 -44.11 23.92
N ASP A 1065 85.95 -44.43 24.07
CA ASP A 1065 84.99 -43.57 24.70
C ASP A 1065 84.02 -44.42 25.51
N ARG A 1066 84.45 -44.78 26.71
CA ARG A 1066 83.67 -45.69 27.57
C ARG A 1066 82.41 -45.05 28.13
N ALA A 1067 82.34 -43.72 28.13
CA ALA A 1067 81.14 -42.98 28.43
C ALA A 1067 80.26 -42.76 27.18
N ALA A 1068 80.79 -43.09 25.99
CA ALA A 1068 80.14 -42.95 24.69
C ALA A 1068 79.66 -41.51 24.40
N THR A 1069 80.48 -40.54 24.79
CA THR A 1069 80.24 -39.10 24.72
C THR A 1069 80.48 -38.45 23.34
N HIS A 1070 81.34 -39.00 22.49
CA HIS A 1070 81.74 -38.43 21.19
C HIS A 1070 81.30 -39.29 19.99
N ALA A 1071 81.14 -40.60 20.18
CA ALA A 1071 80.56 -41.51 19.19
C ALA A 1071 79.51 -42.36 19.91
N PRO A 1072 78.24 -41.91 19.95
CA PRO A 1072 77.20 -42.50 20.79
C PRO A 1072 77.04 -44.01 20.57
N GLY A 1073 77.10 -44.79 21.65
CA GLY A 1073 76.99 -46.24 21.63
C GLY A 1073 78.26 -47.02 21.23
N LEU A 1074 79.17 -46.43 20.45
CA LEU A 1074 80.46 -47.03 20.07
C LEU A 1074 81.50 -46.81 21.15
N MET A 1075 81.72 -47.83 21.98
CA MET A 1075 82.57 -47.68 23.16
C MET A 1075 84.05 -47.85 22.85
N THR A 1076 84.37 -48.74 21.90
CA THR A 1076 85.75 -49.03 21.51
C THR A 1076 85.82 -49.43 20.05
N VAL A 1077 86.65 -48.72 19.30
CA VAL A 1077 87.04 -49.09 17.94
C VAL A 1077 88.55 -49.25 17.88
N THR A 1078 88.98 -50.31 17.22
CA THR A 1078 90.41 -50.59 17.03
C THR A 1078 90.64 -50.90 15.58
N LEU A 1079 91.48 -50.08 14.95
CA LEU A 1079 91.92 -50.21 13.57
C LEU A 1079 93.36 -50.69 13.59
N ARG A 1080 93.64 -51.84 12.99
CA ARG A 1080 95.01 -52.38 12.89
C ARG A 1080 95.34 -52.75 11.46
N ALA A 1081 96.36 -52.09 10.95
CA ALA A 1081 96.92 -52.37 9.64
C ALA A 1081 97.72 -53.67 9.67
N GLY A 1082 97.64 -54.42 8.58
CA GLY A 1082 98.38 -55.65 8.34
C GLY A 1082 98.31 -56.07 6.85
N PRO A 1083 99.10 -57.06 6.42
CA PRO A 1083 98.86 -57.72 5.14
C PRO A 1083 97.56 -58.55 5.19
N ASP A 1084 97.17 -59.15 4.06
CA ASP A 1084 95.99 -60.03 3.94
C ASP A 1084 95.97 -61.07 5.07
N GLY A 1085 94.82 -61.25 5.71
CA GLY A 1085 94.65 -62.21 6.80
C GLY A 1085 95.15 -61.73 8.17
N LEU A 1086 95.85 -60.59 8.26
CA LEU A 1086 96.33 -60.02 9.53
C LEU A 1086 95.77 -58.61 9.83
N SER A 1087 95.09 -57.98 8.87
CA SER A 1087 94.34 -56.74 9.11
C SER A 1087 93.09 -57.02 9.95
N MET A 1088 92.77 -56.11 10.86
CA MET A 1088 91.63 -56.25 11.75
C MET A 1088 90.98 -54.90 12.05
N ILE A 1089 89.64 -54.90 12.01
CA ILE A 1089 88.80 -53.88 12.58
C ILE A 1089 87.92 -54.53 13.63
N SER A 1090 87.89 -53.96 14.84
CA SER A 1090 86.96 -54.40 15.88
C SER A 1090 86.14 -53.22 16.35
N VAL A 1091 84.84 -53.43 16.33
CA VAL A 1091 83.86 -52.47 16.83
C VAL A 1091 83.07 -53.13 17.95
N VAL A 1092 83.11 -52.52 19.12
CA VAL A 1092 82.28 -52.94 20.25
C VAL A 1092 81.43 -51.77 20.69
N GLY A 1093 80.13 -52.00 20.66
CA GLY A 1093 79.16 -51.06 21.11
C GLY A 1093 78.22 -51.66 22.14
N ARG A 1094 77.81 -50.84 23.11
CA ARG A 1094 76.71 -51.19 24.01
C ARG A 1094 75.85 -49.97 24.32
N GLY A 1095 74.58 -50.25 24.58
CA GLY A 1095 73.63 -49.27 25.07
C GLY A 1095 72.80 -48.65 23.96
N GLY A 1096 71.97 -47.68 24.36
CA GLY A 1096 70.90 -47.15 23.51
C GLY A 1096 71.37 -46.51 22.23
N GLY A 1097 72.58 -45.94 22.17
CA GLY A 1097 73.13 -45.32 20.96
C GLY A 1097 73.40 -46.27 19.79
N LEU A 1098 73.15 -47.58 19.92
CA LEU A 1098 73.24 -48.56 18.85
C LEU A 1098 71.83 -48.95 18.45
N GLU A 1099 71.16 -48.01 17.81
CA GLU A 1099 69.80 -48.17 17.32
C GLU A 1099 69.87 -49.01 16.06
N MET A 1100 69.39 -50.23 16.22
CA MET A 1100 69.26 -51.19 15.13
C MET A 1100 67.80 -51.09 14.72
N LEU A 1101 67.57 -50.69 13.48
CA LEU A 1101 66.23 -50.73 12.91
C LEU A 1101 65.86 -52.20 12.81
N SER A 1102 65.02 -52.63 13.75
CA SER A 1102 64.62 -54.01 13.95
C SER A 1102 63.12 -54.09 14.19
N PRO A 1103 62.47 -55.16 13.70
CA PRO A 1103 63.13 -56.44 13.44
C PRO A 1103 63.81 -56.51 12.07
N LEU A 1104 65.13 -56.78 12.09
CA LEU A 1104 65.87 -57.26 10.93
C LEU A 1104 65.13 -58.48 10.41
N HIS A 1105 64.83 -58.48 9.12
CA HIS A 1105 63.91 -59.48 8.58
C HIS A 1105 64.53 -60.86 8.71
N GLN A 1106 63.73 -61.86 9.07
CA GLN A 1106 64.24 -63.19 9.43
C GLN A 1106 64.63 -64.07 8.23
N ASP A 1107 64.74 -63.50 7.03
CA ASP A 1107 65.18 -64.27 5.85
C ASP A 1107 65.81 -63.47 4.68
N PRO A 1108 66.54 -62.36 4.91
CA PRO A 1108 67.55 -61.97 3.91
C PRO A 1108 68.90 -61.50 4.50
N ALA A 1109 69.81 -61.13 3.60
CA ALA A 1109 71.23 -60.88 3.82
C ALA A 1109 71.52 -59.54 4.52
N VAL A 1110 72.42 -59.55 5.50
CA VAL A 1110 72.94 -58.36 6.18
C VAL A 1110 74.40 -58.10 5.78
N GLU A 1111 74.68 -56.92 5.23
CA GLU A 1111 76.00 -56.41 4.88
C GLU A 1111 76.46 -55.34 5.88
N VAL A 1112 77.73 -55.30 6.25
CA VAL A 1112 78.31 -54.30 7.16
C VAL A 1112 79.53 -53.67 6.51
N GLN A 1113 79.58 -52.34 6.43
CA GLN A 1113 80.72 -51.58 5.92
C GLN A 1113 81.29 -50.62 6.98
N LEU A 1114 82.61 -50.38 7.01
CA LEU A 1114 83.21 -49.19 7.62
C LEU A 1114 83.81 -48.36 6.50
N ILE A 1115 83.48 -47.08 6.43
CA ILE A 1115 83.85 -46.16 5.34
C ILE A 1115 84.65 -45.02 5.95
N GLY A 1116 85.82 -44.73 5.40
CA GLY A 1116 86.59 -43.52 5.70
C GLY A 1116 86.84 -42.70 4.44
N ASP A 1117 87.61 -41.63 4.53
CA ASP A 1117 87.90 -40.72 3.42
C ASP A 1117 88.57 -41.43 2.23
N GLY A 1118 87.76 -41.90 1.27
CA GLY A 1118 88.18 -42.54 0.03
C GLY A 1118 88.50 -44.03 0.11
N VAL A 1119 88.37 -44.69 1.27
CA VAL A 1119 88.61 -46.14 1.44
C VAL A 1119 87.56 -46.74 2.37
N CYS A 1120 87.06 -47.94 2.06
CA CYS A 1120 86.07 -48.65 2.89
C CYS A 1120 86.36 -50.16 3.04
N TRP A 1121 85.70 -50.79 4.02
CA TRP A 1121 85.84 -52.20 4.39
C TRP A 1121 84.46 -52.84 4.59
N GLN A 1122 84.19 -54.07 4.11
CA GLN A 1122 82.89 -54.72 4.21
C GLN A 1122 82.90 -56.19 4.69
N SER A 1123 81.76 -56.66 5.19
CA SER A 1123 81.43 -58.05 5.46
C SER A 1123 79.95 -58.35 5.19
N ASP A 1124 79.66 -59.49 4.56
CA ASP A 1124 78.32 -59.93 4.21
C ASP A 1124 77.92 -61.19 4.99
N TYR A 1125 76.69 -61.21 5.50
CA TYR A 1125 76.15 -62.23 6.39
C TYR A 1125 74.76 -62.64 5.89
N ARG A 1126 74.48 -63.93 5.72
CA ARG A 1126 73.16 -64.46 5.34
C ARG A 1126 72.86 -65.57 6.35
N PRO A 1127 71.67 -65.66 6.98
CA PRO A 1127 71.45 -66.83 7.87
C PRO A 1127 70.03 -67.40 7.98
N PRO A 1128 69.78 -68.74 8.07
CA PRO A 1128 68.49 -69.30 8.46
C PRO A 1128 68.57 -69.54 9.97
N ALA A 1129 69.14 -68.58 10.70
CA ALA A 1129 69.80 -68.90 11.96
C ALA A 1129 68.83 -68.72 13.12
N LEU A 1130 68.06 -69.78 13.37
CA LEU A 1130 67.94 -70.59 14.59
C LEU A 1130 67.89 -69.96 16.00
N ALA A 1131 68.37 -68.75 16.23
CA ALA A 1131 68.10 -67.95 17.42
C ALA A 1131 67.71 -66.51 17.08
N ASN A 1132 67.58 -66.24 15.78
CA ASN A 1132 66.96 -65.05 15.24
C ASN A 1132 65.48 -65.15 15.62
N GLY A 1133 65.12 -64.48 16.71
CA GLY A 1133 63.77 -64.42 17.25
C GLY A 1133 63.51 -63.02 17.79
N GLY A 1134 62.34 -62.44 17.46
CA GLY A 1134 61.74 -61.20 17.97
C GLY A 1134 62.56 -59.90 18.03
N GLY A 1135 63.87 -59.93 17.75
CA GLY A 1135 64.80 -58.80 17.93
C GLY A 1135 66.28 -59.16 18.16
N THR A 1136 66.69 -60.41 17.96
CA THR A 1136 68.10 -60.81 18.04
C THR A 1136 68.56 -61.24 16.66
N PHE A 1137 69.64 -60.66 16.13
CA PHE A 1137 70.35 -61.19 14.96
C PHE A 1137 71.74 -61.60 15.40
N ARG A 1138 71.96 -62.90 15.42
CA ARG A 1138 73.26 -63.44 15.75
C ARG A 1138 73.66 -64.36 14.65
N ASP A 1139 74.53 -63.84 13.79
CA ASP A 1139 75.16 -64.64 12.78
C ASP A 1139 76.66 -64.70 13.01
N ILE A 1140 77.14 -65.93 12.97
CA ILE A 1140 78.56 -66.21 12.91
C ILE A 1140 79.03 -66.30 11.43
N GLY A 1141 78.14 -66.03 10.48
CA GLY A 1141 78.20 -66.20 9.02
C GLY A 1141 77.54 -67.52 8.59
N GLU A 1142 76.59 -67.51 7.64
CA GLU A 1142 76.06 -68.76 7.05
C GLU A 1142 77.16 -69.61 6.44
N GLY A 1143 77.20 -70.85 6.90
CA GLY A 1143 77.38 -71.98 6.03
C GLY A 1143 76.28 -73.01 6.30
N GLY A 1144 75.15 -72.85 5.63
CA GLY A 1144 74.37 -73.97 5.08
C GLY A 1144 73.35 -74.69 5.99
N GLY A 1145 72.08 -74.45 5.67
CA GLY A 1145 70.99 -75.41 5.44
C GLY A 1145 71.02 -76.81 6.08
N GLY A 1146 69.91 -77.13 6.74
CA GLY A 1146 69.50 -78.48 7.14
C GLY A 1146 68.19 -78.48 7.92
#